data_AF-A0A7S7QH70-F1
#
_entry.id   AF-A0A7S7QH70-F1
#
_cell.length_a   1.000
_cell.length_b   1.000
_cell.length_c   1.000
_cell.angle_alpha   90.00
_cell.angle_beta   90.00
_cell.angle_gamma   90.00
#
_symmetry.space_group_name_H-M   'P 1'
#
loop_
_entity.id
_entity.type
_entity.pdbx_description
1 polymer ?
#
loop_
_entity_poly.entity_id
_entity_poly.type
_entity_poly.pdbx_seq_one_letter_code
_entity_poly.pdbx_strand_id
1 'polypeptide(L)'
;MAFSTSFGNDRVPGAGVTAVLGPTNTGKTHLAIERMLAHSSGLIGLPLRLLAREVYNKIADRAGVDNVALVTGEEKIKPKAPRFWVSTVEAMPRDLDVSFLAVDEIQIAADLERGHVFTDRILNRRGRDETLLLGAATMRPMIERLLPGASIITRPRLSQLEFAGDRKITRQPRRTAIVAFSADEVYAIAELIRRQHGGAAVVLGSLSPRTRNAQVAMFQNGDVDYLVATDAVGMGLNLDVDHVAFASDRKYDGYQFRRLTPAEFAQIAGRAGRATRNGTFGTTGRCAPFEPELVNALQNHTFDAVKVLQWRNAKLDFASLGALQVSLALTPNHEALTRAPVAEDLRVLEHVARDADVRELAHGAKAVERLWEACQVPDYRKLSPAAHAELVTTLYGFLMQKGRIPDAWFAAQVDQANRTDGDIDTLSGRIAQIRTWTFVANRPDWLYDPDHWQGITRELENKLSDALHERLTERFVDRRTSVLMRRLRENSVLNTEIGKTGEVIVEGHVIGRLDGFTFAPDAAEAGSDAKALQAAAQQVLAREIDARAEKLGAAPDEQFVLTSDGTIRWTGDAVAKLVAADDALHPRLRIISDERLTGASREAVQTRLDLWLKTHIEKLLGPLFELSKAEDLQGIARGIAFQLVEALGVLERSKIAAEMKDLDQPSRAALRKYGVRFGAYHIYFPQLLKPAARSLASLLWAEKQSNVDMAALSNVQHLASSGRTSFPVDKQLARDAYRVLGYRQCGERAVRVDILERLADLIRPALAWRETSPGEKPAGAFDGRGFVVTQAMTSLTGSAGEDFASILRALGYRMDRRPPLPPKPVEATPAETSEAVAGTTEAVAGTTETVAAETPPVEATSDAAVDAPVGATAEVVADAPEAATDQPVSGDPAPSAALLPDVGFAEVVPSEATPVVVETKPEPEAEVAAAPAAVAEEPTAEAPAAEAASEPAPAAEATAETPSETATEAAAETAGAEAAPAEAASATAETPAEPQLVEVWRPGGRSDERRPHHRGHDRNRGRHQGKPAEGAQAAEGGGEGDSKREHHRRPRRHQDFRTPRPGAPADPAATPTEGAQARDNRDDKGQRRERFEGKGRDRDNERRRDNKFGGDRKGERGDRDRGSRDFGKGGRDKREGGPSHRPYASSAPRERDRPIDPNSPFAKLAALKEQLAGRKE
;
A
#
# COMPACT_ATOMS: atom_id res chain seq x y z
N MET A 1 70.46 -17.64 -27.22
CA MET A 1 71.67 -17.55 -26.37
C MET A 1 71.28 -17.95 -24.96
N ALA A 2 72.19 -18.52 -24.16
CA ALA A 2 71.91 -18.94 -22.79
C ALA A 2 72.79 -18.16 -21.81
N PHE A 3 72.21 -17.65 -20.71
CA PHE A 3 72.95 -17.05 -19.61
C PHE A 3 72.24 -17.27 -18.25
N SER A 4 73.05 -17.50 -17.22
CA SER A 4 72.72 -17.48 -15.79
C SER A 4 71.61 -18.41 -15.26
N THR A 5 71.83 -19.73 -15.37
CA THR A 5 71.38 -20.66 -14.31
C THR A 5 72.41 -20.69 -13.19
N SER A 6 72.49 -19.62 -12.37
CA SER A 6 73.45 -19.54 -11.26
C SER A 6 72.95 -18.64 -10.13
N PHE A 7 71.98 -19.14 -9.34
CA PHE A 7 71.93 -18.99 -7.88
C PHE A 7 70.94 -20.01 -7.33
N GLY A 8 71.45 -21.17 -6.90
CA GLY A 8 70.67 -22.07 -6.04
C GLY A 8 70.46 -21.39 -4.70
N ASN A 9 69.22 -21.06 -4.37
CA ASN A 9 68.89 -20.32 -3.16
C ASN A 9 68.52 -21.35 -2.08
N ASP A 10 69.41 -21.60 -1.11
CA ASP A 10 69.19 -22.48 0.07
C ASP A 10 68.17 -21.88 1.08
N ARG A 11 67.19 -21.13 0.56
CA ARG A 11 66.08 -20.56 1.32
C ARG A 11 64.89 -21.51 1.23
N VAL A 12 64.33 -21.82 2.40
CA VAL A 12 63.10 -22.61 2.54
C VAL A 12 61.97 -21.96 1.71
N PRO A 13 61.12 -22.72 0.98
CA PRO A 13 60.20 -22.14 -0.03
C PRO A 13 59.24 -21.02 0.41
N GLY A 14 58.97 -20.89 1.71
CA GLY A 14 58.18 -19.78 2.29
C GLY A 14 58.98 -18.55 2.72
N ALA A 15 60.32 -18.53 2.58
CA ALA A 15 61.13 -17.39 2.97
C ALA A 15 60.74 -16.12 2.18
N GLY A 16 60.49 -15.01 2.90
CA GLY A 16 59.97 -13.77 2.31
C GLY A 16 58.46 -13.77 2.02
N VAL A 17 57.73 -14.83 2.40
CA VAL A 17 56.27 -14.93 2.25
C VAL A 17 55.59 -14.68 3.60
N THR A 18 54.61 -13.77 3.60
CA THR A 18 53.72 -13.51 4.74
C THR A 18 52.27 -13.83 4.34
N ALA A 19 51.69 -14.84 4.96
CA ALA A 19 50.28 -15.20 4.80
C ALA A 19 49.41 -14.45 5.83
N VAL A 20 48.56 -13.54 5.35
CA VAL A 20 47.59 -12.82 6.19
C VAL A 20 46.23 -13.50 6.07
N LEU A 21 45.81 -14.21 7.11
CA LEU A 21 44.68 -15.13 7.08
C LEU A 21 43.55 -14.68 8.02
N GLY A 22 42.29 -14.86 7.61
CA GLY A 22 41.12 -14.54 8.42
C GLY A 22 39.83 -14.49 7.59
N PRO A 23 38.66 -14.32 8.23
CA PRO A 23 37.37 -14.20 7.55
C PRO A 23 37.26 -12.97 6.63
N THR A 24 36.10 -12.79 6.00
CA THR A 24 35.70 -11.55 5.32
C THR A 24 35.53 -10.40 6.33
N ASN A 25 35.52 -9.14 5.88
CA ASN A 25 35.48 -7.94 6.74
C ASN A 25 36.63 -7.88 7.80
N THR A 26 37.88 -8.06 7.34
CA THR A 26 39.12 -8.11 8.17
C THR A 26 40.22 -7.13 7.74
N GLY A 27 40.00 -6.35 6.68
CA GLY A 27 40.94 -5.35 6.17
C GLY A 27 42.20 -5.88 5.44
N LYS A 28 42.26 -7.18 5.11
CA LYS A 28 43.43 -7.82 4.44
C LYS A 28 43.89 -7.07 3.17
N THR A 29 42.99 -6.82 2.23
CA THR A 29 43.31 -6.17 0.95
C THR A 29 43.75 -4.72 1.14
N HIS A 30 43.21 -4.00 2.14
CA HIS A 30 43.65 -2.64 2.49
C HIS A 30 45.08 -2.64 3.05
N LEU A 31 45.41 -3.56 3.96
CA LEU A 31 46.78 -3.76 4.43
C LEU A 31 47.75 -4.05 3.27
N ALA A 32 47.34 -4.86 2.29
CA ALA A 32 48.15 -5.16 1.12
C ALA A 32 48.37 -3.92 0.23
N ILE A 33 47.37 -3.04 0.08
CA ILE A 33 47.52 -1.76 -0.63
C ILE A 33 48.49 -0.83 0.12
N GLU A 34 48.39 -0.70 1.44
CA GLU A 34 49.34 0.12 2.23
C GLU A 34 50.78 -0.39 2.11
N ARG A 35 50.99 -1.71 2.16
CA ARG A 35 52.32 -2.31 1.95
C ARG A 35 52.80 -2.08 0.52
N MET A 36 51.97 -2.36 -0.48
CA MET A 36 52.30 -2.17 -1.90
C MET A 36 52.78 -0.75 -2.22
N LEU A 37 52.09 0.27 -1.69
CA LEU A 37 52.43 1.68 -1.91
C LEU A 37 53.68 2.14 -1.16
N ALA A 38 54.09 1.45 -0.08
CA ALA A 38 55.33 1.70 0.63
C ALA A 38 56.58 1.11 -0.06
N HIS A 39 56.40 0.28 -1.09
CA HIS A 39 57.49 -0.34 -1.86
C HIS A 39 57.79 0.41 -3.17
N SER A 40 58.97 0.14 -3.74
CA SER A 40 59.45 0.84 -4.96
C SER A 40 58.58 0.55 -6.19
N SER A 41 58.20 -0.72 -6.37
CA SER A 41 57.24 -1.22 -7.36
C SER A 41 56.44 -2.39 -6.80
N GLY A 42 55.25 -2.66 -7.36
CA GLY A 42 54.41 -3.73 -6.81
C GLY A 42 53.45 -4.36 -7.82
N LEU A 43 53.06 -5.61 -7.55
CA LEU A 43 52.07 -6.38 -8.32
C LEU A 43 51.04 -7.01 -7.38
N ILE A 44 49.74 -6.79 -7.61
CA ILE A 44 48.65 -7.45 -6.88
C ILE A 44 47.72 -8.22 -7.83
N GLY A 45 47.51 -9.50 -7.52
CA GLY A 45 46.56 -10.39 -8.20
C GLY A 45 45.29 -10.55 -7.40
N LEU A 46 44.16 -10.21 -8.00
CA LEU A 46 42.83 -10.24 -7.38
C LEU A 46 41.93 -11.24 -8.11
N PRO A 47 40.96 -11.88 -7.43
CA PRO A 47 40.23 -13.00 -8.01
C PRO A 47 39.12 -12.61 -9.00
N LEU A 48 38.82 -11.32 -9.18
CA LEU A 48 37.74 -10.83 -10.04
C LEU A 48 38.10 -9.50 -10.69
N ARG A 49 37.68 -9.29 -11.95
CA ARG A 49 37.83 -8.02 -12.70
C ARG A 49 37.28 -6.81 -11.94
N LEU A 50 36.19 -6.98 -11.18
CA LEU A 50 35.60 -5.94 -10.33
C LEU A 50 36.53 -5.51 -9.18
N LEU A 51 37.16 -6.46 -8.49
CA LEU A 51 38.17 -6.16 -7.46
C LEU A 51 39.44 -5.57 -8.07
N ALA A 52 39.86 -6.05 -9.23
CA ALA A 52 40.99 -5.46 -9.96
C ALA A 52 40.72 -3.98 -10.31
N ARG A 53 39.50 -3.62 -10.75
CA ARG A 53 39.10 -2.22 -10.95
C ARG A 53 39.04 -1.44 -9.63
N GLU A 54 38.42 -1.98 -8.58
CA GLU A 54 38.27 -1.31 -7.29
C GLU A 54 39.63 -0.98 -6.66
N VAL A 55 40.58 -1.91 -6.73
CA VAL A 55 41.95 -1.71 -6.24
C VAL A 55 42.77 -0.82 -7.18
N TYR A 56 42.59 -0.92 -8.49
CA TYR A 56 43.22 -0.02 -9.47
C TYR A 56 42.87 1.45 -9.17
N ASN A 57 41.57 1.76 -9.02
CA ASN A 57 41.13 3.12 -8.69
C ASN A 57 41.80 3.60 -7.39
N LYS A 58 41.68 2.85 -6.28
CA LYS A 58 42.25 3.22 -4.96
C LYS A 58 43.78 3.43 -4.96
N ILE A 59 44.50 2.80 -5.87
CA ILE A 59 45.96 3.00 -6.03
C ILE A 59 46.22 4.20 -6.96
N ALA A 60 45.45 4.36 -8.04
CA ALA A 60 45.54 5.52 -8.95
C ALA A 60 45.19 6.84 -8.24
N ASP A 61 44.18 6.85 -7.38
CA ASP A 61 43.77 7.99 -6.53
C ASP A 61 44.89 8.47 -5.59
N ARG A 62 45.90 7.62 -5.31
CA ARG A 62 46.99 7.87 -4.36
C ARG A 62 48.38 7.98 -4.99
N ALA A 63 48.60 7.32 -6.12
CA ALA A 63 49.89 7.28 -6.83
C ALA A 63 49.86 8.04 -8.18
N GLY A 64 48.69 8.50 -8.63
CA GLY A 64 48.47 9.06 -9.97
C GLY A 64 48.28 7.96 -11.03
N VAL A 65 47.41 8.22 -12.00
CA VAL A 65 47.03 7.26 -13.06
C VAL A 65 48.22 6.74 -13.87
N ASP A 66 49.23 7.58 -14.14
CA ASP A 66 50.42 7.20 -14.90
C ASP A 66 51.34 6.19 -14.19
N ASN A 67 51.22 6.06 -12.86
CA ASN A 67 52.02 5.12 -12.08
C ASN A 67 51.37 3.73 -11.96
N VAL A 68 50.14 3.53 -12.45
CA VAL A 68 49.35 2.32 -12.19
C VAL A 68 48.84 1.67 -13.48
N ALA A 69 49.06 0.36 -13.63
CA ALA A 69 48.49 -0.45 -14.69
C ALA A 69 47.35 -1.34 -14.19
N LEU A 70 46.33 -1.54 -15.03
CA LEU A 70 45.26 -2.54 -14.87
C LEU A 70 45.43 -3.62 -15.95
N VAL A 71 45.44 -4.90 -15.57
CA VAL A 71 45.58 -6.02 -16.52
C VAL A 71 44.58 -7.13 -16.18
N THR A 72 43.50 -7.25 -16.97
CA THR A 72 42.57 -8.40 -16.94
C THR A 72 42.55 -9.11 -18.30
N GLY A 73 41.69 -10.12 -18.48
CA GLY A 73 41.58 -10.81 -19.76
C GLY A 73 40.95 -9.95 -20.86
N GLU A 74 40.00 -9.11 -20.47
CA GLU A 74 39.13 -8.32 -21.34
C GLU A 74 39.50 -6.83 -21.39
N GLU A 75 40.34 -6.35 -20.46
CA GLU A 75 40.68 -4.94 -20.33
C GLU A 75 42.12 -4.73 -19.85
N LYS A 76 42.83 -3.81 -20.52
CA LYS A 76 44.22 -3.45 -20.23
C LYS A 76 44.36 -1.94 -20.24
N ILE A 77 44.90 -1.39 -19.15
CA ILE A 77 45.33 0.01 -19.04
C ILE A 77 46.80 -0.03 -18.67
N LYS A 78 47.67 0.46 -19.57
CA LYS A 78 49.12 0.45 -19.40
C LYS A 78 49.69 1.83 -19.71
N PRO A 79 50.03 2.63 -18.70
CA PRO A 79 50.86 3.82 -18.87
C PRO A 79 52.24 3.50 -19.46
N LYS A 80 53.04 4.52 -19.78
CA LYS A 80 54.39 4.35 -20.33
C LYS A 80 55.39 3.74 -19.33
N ALA A 81 55.23 3.99 -18.03
CA ALA A 81 56.17 3.54 -16.99
C ALA A 81 55.48 3.22 -15.64
N PRO A 82 54.50 2.30 -15.59
CA PRO A 82 53.76 1.99 -14.37
C PRO A 82 54.62 1.30 -13.30
N ARG A 83 54.67 1.90 -12.11
CA ARG A 83 55.31 1.35 -10.91
C ARG A 83 54.47 0.26 -10.24
N PHE A 84 53.16 0.38 -10.32
CA PHE A 84 52.20 -0.48 -9.64
C PHE A 84 51.31 -1.21 -10.66
N TRP A 85 51.09 -2.49 -10.44
CA TRP A 85 50.37 -3.36 -11.36
C TRP A 85 49.23 -4.05 -10.61
N VAL A 86 48.00 -3.87 -11.11
CA VAL A 86 46.79 -4.47 -10.56
C VAL A 86 46.21 -5.41 -11.61
N SER A 87 45.98 -6.67 -11.25
CA SER A 87 45.59 -7.70 -12.22
C SER A 87 44.56 -8.68 -11.69
N THR A 88 43.92 -9.44 -12.60
CA THR A 88 43.37 -10.73 -12.19
C THR A 88 44.50 -11.75 -11.99
N VAL A 89 44.31 -12.76 -11.13
CA VAL A 89 45.33 -13.80 -10.85
C VAL A 89 45.72 -14.58 -12.12
N GLU A 90 44.75 -14.75 -13.03
CA GLU A 90 44.90 -15.31 -14.37
C GLU A 90 45.79 -14.44 -15.27
N ALA A 91 45.47 -13.15 -15.37
CA ALA A 91 46.16 -12.18 -16.23
C ALA A 91 47.42 -11.57 -15.57
N MET A 92 47.82 -12.06 -14.40
CA MET A 92 49.01 -11.60 -13.69
C MET A 92 50.27 -11.77 -14.56
N PRO A 93 51.02 -10.68 -14.85
CA PRO A 93 52.28 -10.77 -15.57
C PRO A 93 53.31 -11.66 -14.87
N ARG A 94 53.99 -12.51 -15.67
CA ARG A 94 54.93 -13.55 -15.18
C ARG A 94 56.39 -13.14 -15.35
N ASP A 95 56.62 -12.21 -16.27
CA ASP A 95 57.85 -11.58 -16.72
C ASP A 95 58.29 -10.40 -15.83
N LEU A 96 57.34 -9.72 -15.18
CA LEU A 96 57.65 -8.59 -14.30
C LEU A 96 58.40 -9.01 -13.03
N ASP A 97 59.43 -8.22 -12.70
CA ASP A 97 60.22 -8.28 -11.47
C ASP A 97 59.94 -7.05 -10.58
N VAL A 98 59.31 -7.27 -9.43
CA VAL A 98 58.74 -6.23 -8.56
C VAL A 98 59.21 -6.36 -7.13
N SER A 99 59.28 -5.24 -6.41
CA SER A 99 59.68 -5.18 -4.99
C SER A 99 58.64 -5.91 -4.11
N PHE A 100 57.35 -5.61 -4.31
CA PHE A 100 56.23 -6.22 -3.61
C PHE A 100 55.35 -7.10 -4.52
N LEU A 101 54.91 -8.25 -4.03
CA LEU A 101 53.87 -9.06 -4.69
C LEU A 101 52.76 -9.47 -3.72
N ALA A 102 51.49 -9.39 -4.15
CA ALA A 102 50.35 -9.91 -3.39
C ALA A 102 49.41 -10.79 -4.23
N VAL A 103 48.84 -11.82 -3.60
CA VAL A 103 47.75 -12.65 -4.15
C VAL A 103 46.59 -12.67 -3.15
N ASP A 104 45.40 -12.25 -3.58
CA ASP A 104 44.19 -12.21 -2.73
C ASP A 104 43.28 -13.44 -2.92
N GLU A 105 42.50 -13.74 -1.88
CA GLU A 105 41.58 -14.89 -1.76
C GLU A 105 42.21 -16.25 -2.13
N ILE A 106 43.42 -16.54 -1.63
CA ILE A 106 44.23 -17.74 -1.94
C ILE A 106 43.51 -19.08 -1.73
N GLN A 107 42.43 -19.14 -0.95
CA GLN A 107 41.60 -20.36 -0.80
C GLN A 107 40.94 -20.81 -2.12
N ILE A 108 40.87 -19.95 -3.13
CA ILE A 108 40.44 -20.33 -4.49
C ILE A 108 41.39 -21.38 -5.09
N ALA A 109 42.60 -21.57 -4.57
CA ALA A 109 43.47 -22.70 -4.94
C ALA A 109 42.82 -24.09 -4.76
N ALA A 110 41.75 -24.22 -3.96
CA ALA A 110 40.94 -25.44 -3.86
C ALA A 110 39.90 -25.62 -4.98
N ASP A 111 39.56 -24.55 -5.72
CA ASP A 111 38.50 -24.52 -6.73
C ASP A 111 38.82 -25.41 -7.95
N LEU A 112 37.82 -26.20 -8.36
CA LEU A 112 37.93 -27.25 -9.38
C LEU A 112 38.25 -26.76 -10.79
N GLU A 113 37.92 -25.51 -11.12
CA GLU A 113 38.05 -24.96 -12.48
C GLU A 113 39.33 -24.12 -12.58
N ARG A 114 39.43 -23.06 -11.76
CA ARG A 114 40.50 -22.04 -11.84
C ARG A 114 41.51 -22.11 -10.70
N GLY A 115 41.31 -22.93 -9.68
CA GLY A 115 42.21 -23.00 -8.51
C GLY A 115 43.65 -23.38 -8.86
N HIS A 116 43.85 -24.13 -9.94
CA HIS A 116 45.18 -24.48 -10.45
C HIS A 116 46.05 -23.25 -10.78
N VAL A 117 45.44 -22.12 -11.15
CA VAL A 117 46.14 -20.85 -11.43
C VAL A 117 46.62 -20.21 -10.13
N PHE A 118 45.80 -20.24 -9.07
CA PHE A 118 46.15 -19.71 -7.75
C PHE A 118 47.28 -20.51 -7.13
N THR A 119 47.21 -21.85 -7.21
CA THR A 119 48.31 -22.75 -6.79
C THR A 119 49.63 -22.43 -7.50
N ASP A 120 49.61 -22.18 -8.81
CA ASP A 120 50.80 -21.77 -9.57
C ASP A 120 51.39 -20.43 -9.04
N ARG A 121 50.55 -19.42 -8.76
CA ARG A 121 51.04 -18.15 -8.16
C ARG A 121 51.59 -18.33 -6.75
N ILE A 122 50.91 -19.09 -5.90
CA ILE A 122 51.33 -19.39 -4.51
C ILE A 122 52.69 -20.08 -4.49
N LEU A 123 52.91 -21.06 -5.37
CA LEU A 123 54.16 -21.81 -5.42
C LEU A 123 55.28 -21.03 -6.13
N ASN A 124 55.00 -20.40 -7.28
CA ASN A 124 56.04 -19.99 -8.24
C ASN A 124 56.20 -18.47 -8.44
N ARG A 125 55.46 -17.58 -7.76
CA ARG A 125 55.65 -16.11 -7.85
C ARG A 125 56.03 -15.50 -6.51
N ARG A 126 56.96 -14.53 -6.54
CA ARG A 126 57.48 -13.78 -5.38
C ARG A 126 57.74 -12.32 -5.80
N GLY A 127 57.66 -11.40 -4.86
CA GLY A 127 58.34 -10.10 -4.95
C GLY A 127 59.78 -10.23 -4.44
N ARG A 128 60.66 -9.30 -4.80
CA ARG A 128 62.07 -9.29 -4.36
C ARG A 128 62.20 -9.09 -2.85
N ASP A 129 61.39 -8.20 -2.29
CA ASP A 129 61.52 -7.70 -0.92
C ASP A 129 60.39 -8.24 -0.03
N GLU A 130 59.16 -8.35 -0.54
CA GLU A 130 58.02 -8.90 0.20
C GLU A 130 57.00 -9.63 -0.71
N THR A 131 56.47 -10.76 -0.23
CA THR A 131 55.34 -11.47 -0.84
C THR A 131 54.20 -11.67 0.16
N LEU A 132 53.00 -11.15 -0.13
CA LEU A 132 51.79 -11.33 0.68
C LEU A 132 50.83 -12.35 0.06
N LEU A 133 50.34 -13.29 0.87
CA LEU A 133 49.27 -14.23 0.52
C LEU A 133 48.06 -13.94 1.42
N LEU A 134 46.93 -13.52 0.84
CA LEU A 134 45.75 -13.11 1.61
C LEU A 134 44.62 -14.13 1.43
N GLY A 135 43.91 -14.47 2.50
CA GLY A 135 42.72 -15.34 2.35
C GLY A 135 42.09 -15.81 3.65
N ALA A 136 41.39 -16.93 3.57
CA ALA A 136 40.67 -17.57 4.68
C ALA A 136 41.62 -18.29 5.67
N ALA A 137 41.22 -18.36 6.95
CA ALA A 137 41.96 -19.08 7.98
C ALA A 137 42.12 -20.59 7.68
N THR A 138 41.19 -21.17 6.92
CA THR A 138 41.19 -22.58 6.47
C THR A 138 42.41 -22.96 5.61
N MET A 139 43.11 -21.99 5.03
CA MET A 139 44.34 -22.21 4.26
C MET A 139 45.59 -22.38 5.12
N ARG A 140 45.53 -22.11 6.43
CA ARG A 140 46.70 -22.13 7.34
C ARG A 140 47.53 -23.43 7.22
N PRO A 141 46.95 -24.65 7.28
CA PRO A 141 47.74 -25.89 7.17
C PRO A 141 48.27 -26.16 5.76
N MET A 142 47.66 -25.61 4.71
CA MET A 142 48.16 -25.73 3.34
C MET A 142 49.41 -24.86 3.13
N ILE A 143 49.41 -23.63 3.67
CA ILE A 143 50.59 -22.77 3.62
C ILE A 143 51.73 -23.34 4.48
N GLU A 144 51.45 -23.86 5.68
CA GLU A 144 52.47 -24.49 6.53
C GLU A 144 53.11 -25.73 5.88
N ARG A 145 52.35 -26.52 5.11
CA ARG A 145 52.87 -27.69 4.37
C ARG A 145 53.60 -27.33 3.07
N LEU A 146 53.06 -26.41 2.27
CA LEU A 146 53.59 -26.09 0.93
C LEU A 146 54.70 -25.05 0.94
N LEU A 147 54.66 -24.12 1.89
CA LEU A 147 55.58 -22.99 2.02
C LEU A 147 56.19 -22.95 3.44
N PRO A 148 56.95 -23.98 3.85
CA PRO A 148 57.64 -23.97 5.14
C PRO A 148 58.55 -22.73 5.26
N GLY A 149 58.56 -22.13 6.44
CA GLY A 149 59.25 -20.85 6.70
C GLY A 149 58.44 -19.58 6.37
N ALA A 150 57.22 -19.69 5.85
CA ALA A 150 56.33 -18.53 5.68
C ALA A 150 55.83 -17.99 7.03
N SER A 151 55.78 -16.67 7.16
CA SER A 151 55.16 -15.98 8.30
C SER A 151 53.64 -16.05 8.19
N ILE A 152 52.91 -16.23 9.30
CA ILE A 152 51.44 -16.36 9.31
C ILE A 152 50.85 -15.38 10.32
N ILE A 153 50.01 -14.46 9.82
CA ILE A 153 49.35 -13.42 10.61
C ILE A 153 47.84 -13.64 10.54
N THR A 154 47.22 -14.02 11.66
CA THR A 154 45.76 -14.17 11.76
C THR A 154 45.10 -12.82 12.07
N ARG A 155 43.97 -12.50 11.42
CA ARG A 155 43.14 -11.32 11.73
C ARG A 155 41.69 -11.70 12.07
N PRO A 156 41.12 -11.26 13.20
CA PRO A 156 39.70 -11.44 13.54
C PRO A 156 38.80 -10.50 12.72
N ARG A 157 37.51 -10.84 12.60
CA ARG A 157 36.48 -10.01 11.94
C ARG A 157 36.23 -8.72 12.73
N LEU A 158 35.97 -7.62 12.03
CA LEU A 158 35.75 -6.29 12.62
C LEU A 158 34.35 -6.08 13.23
N SER A 159 33.39 -6.95 12.91
CA SER A 159 32.03 -6.93 13.46
C SER A 159 31.46 -8.34 13.64
N GLN A 160 30.45 -8.48 14.49
CA GLN A 160 29.81 -9.77 14.76
C GLN A 160 28.80 -10.13 13.66
N LEU A 161 28.45 -11.42 13.61
CA LEU A 161 27.48 -11.99 12.69
C LEU A 161 26.45 -12.78 13.49
N GLU A 162 25.18 -12.40 13.40
CA GLU A 162 24.09 -12.94 14.23
C GLU A 162 23.03 -13.66 13.38
N PHE A 163 22.55 -14.82 13.87
CA PHE A 163 21.49 -15.56 13.20
C PHE A 163 20.11 -15.03 13.61
N ALA A 164 19.34 -14.55 12.64
CA ALA A 164 18.06 -13.86 12.84
C ALA A 164 16.82 -14.73 12.59
N GLY A 165 17.00 -16.05 12.50
CA GLY A 165 15.95 -17.05 12.28
C GLY A 165 15.53 -17.22 10.82
N ASP A 166 14.45 -17.96 10.60
CA ASP A 166 13.74 -17.99 9.33
C ASP A 166 12.78 -16.80 9.21
N ARG A 167 12.64 -16.25 8.00
CA ARG A 167 11.67 -15.18 7.70
C ARG A 167 11.06 -15.40 6.33
N LYS A 168 9.78 -15.06 6.15
CA LYS A 168 9.16 -15.04 4.82
C LYS A 168 9.80 -13.95 3.97
N ILE A 169 9.95 -14.18 2.66
CA ILE A 169 10.48 -13.21 1.68
C ILE A 169 9.78 -11.84 1.83
N THR A 170 8.45 -11.90 2.01
CA THR A 170 7.55 -10.74 2.18
C THR A 170 7.77 -9.94 3.48
N ARG A 171 8.61 -10.43 4.40
CA ARG A 171 8.86 -9.88 5.76
C ARG A 171 10.36 -9.73 6.07
N GLN A 172 11.20 -9.66 5.04
CA GLN A 172 12.62 -9.35 5.24
C GLN A 172 12.79 -7.90 5.70
N PRO A 173 13.84 -7.58 6.47
CA PRO A 173 14.15 -6.20 6.84
C PRO A 173 14.68 -5.41 5.63
N ARG A 174 14.66 -4.08 5.71
CA ARG A 174 15.29 -3.20 4.72
C ARG A 174 16.80 -3.46 4.63
N ARG A 175 17.42 -3.16 3.48
CA ARG A 175 18.82 -3.46 3.16
C ARG A 175 19.18 -4.96 3.26
N THR A 176 18.26 -5.82 2.83
CA THR A 176 18.48 -7.28 2.73
C THR A 176 19.04 -7.68 1.38
N ALA A 177 20.06 -8.54 1.37
CA ALA A 177 20.44 -9.35 0.22
C ALA A 177 19.79 -10.74 0.30
N ILE A 178 18.90 -11.06 -0.63
CA ILE A 178 18.28 -12.39 -0.75
C ILE A 178 19.08 -13.21 -1.76
N VAL A 179 19.57 -14.39 -1.35
CA VAL A 179 20.50 -15.19 -2.16
C VAL A 179 19.85 -16.52 -2.58
N ALA A 180 19.80 -16.75 -3.88
CA ALA A 180 19.36 -17.98 -4.54
C ALA A 180 20.44 -18.51 -5.49
N PHE A 181 20.25 -19.68 -6.12
CA PHE A 181 21.31 -20.33 -6.92
C PHE A 181 20.89 -20.73 -8.35
N SER A 182 19.78 -20.17 -8.83
CA SER A 182 19.42 -20.13 -10.26
C SER A 182 18.96 -18.73 -10.67
N ALA A 183 19.06 -18.40 -11.96
CA ALA A 183 18.51 -17.14 -12.48
C ALA A 183 16.98 -17.08 -12.30
N ASP A 184 16.29 -18.19 -12.52
CA ASP A 184 14.83 -18.30 -12.39
C ASP A 184 14.35 -17.98 -10.97
N GLU A 185 15.03 -18.49 -9.94
CA GLU A 185 14.70 -18.17 -8.55
C GLU A 185 15.00 -16.69 -8.23
N VAL A 186 16.11 -16.13 -8.72
CA VAL A 186 16.41 -14.70 -8.55
C VAL A 186 15.35 -13.82 -9.22
N TYR A 187 14.97 -14.11 -10.46
CA TYR A 187 13.93 -13.36 -11.17
C TYR A 187 12.55 -13.50 -10.50
N ALA A 188 12.17 -14.71 -10.05
CA ALA A 188 10.90 -14.94 -9.36
C ALA A 188 10.83 -14.24 -7.98
N ILE A 189 11.94 -14.20 -7.24
CA ILE A 189 12.03 -13.48 -5.97
C ILE A 189 12.05 -11.96 -6.19
N ALA A 190 12.78 -11.45 -7.19
CA ALA A 190 12.80 -10.03 -7.52
C ALA A 190 11.42 -9.51 -7.96
N GLU A 191 10.70 -10.29 -8.79
CA GLU A 191 9.32 -10.01 -9.18
C GLU A 191 8.36 -10.01 -7.97
N LEU A 192 8.52 -10.95 -7.03
CA LEU A 192 7.74 -10.99 -5.80
C LEU A 192 8.01 -9.79 -4.88
N ILE A 193 9.27 -9.36 -4.77
CA ILE A 193 9.66 -8.18 -3.98
C ILE A 193 9.14 -6.89 -4.64
N ARG A 194 9.28 -6.74 -5.97
CA ARG A 194 8.72 -5.58 -6.72
C ARG A 194 7.24 -5.37 -6.41
N ARG A 195 6.45 -6.45 -6.45
CA ARG A 195 4.99 -6.43 -6.18
C ARG A 195 4.60 -6.11 -4.72
N GLN A 196 5.55 -5.98 -3.80
CA GLN A 196 5.27 -5.83 -2.35
C GLN A 196 6.07 -4.73 -1.66
N HIS A 197 7.20 -4.30 -2.25
CA HIS A 197 8.14 -3.32 -1.68
C HIS A 197 8.69 -2.35 -2.74
N GLY A 198 7.97 -2.17 -3.86
CA GLY A 198 8.33 -1.24 -4.94
C GLY A 198 9.44 -1.71 -5.88
N GLY A 199 10.48 -2.40 -5.40
CA GLY A 199 11.54 -2.90 -6.29
C GLY A 199 12.67 -3.68 -5.64
N ALA A 200 13.45 -4.35 -6.48
CA ALA A 200 14.68 -5.03 -6.10
C ALA A 200 15.76 -4.90 -7.19
N ALA A 201 17.00 -4.73 -6.78
CA ALA A 201 18.16 -4.81 -7.67
C ALA A 201 18.57 -6.28 -7.87
N VAL A 202 19.00 -6.65 -9.09
CA VAL A 202 19.31 -8.03 -9.48
C VAL A 202 20.79 -8.20 -9.80
N VAL A 203 21.44 -9.18 -9.16
CA VAL A 203 22.88 -9.49 -9.33
C VAL A 203 23.11 -10.97 -9.62
N LEU A 204 23.31 -11.31 -10.90
CA LEU A 204 23.73 -12.65 -11.32
C LEU A 204 25.22 -12.69 -11.69
N GLY A 205 25.85 -13.86 -11.53
CA GLY A 205 27.25 -14.08 -11.94
C GLY A 205 27.53 -13.87 -13.43
N SER A 206 26.51 -14.04 -14.29
CA SER A 206 26.57 -13.82 -15.74
C SER A 206 26.66 -12.34 -16.16
N LEU A 207 26.03 -11.43 -15.39
CA LEU A 207 25.90 -10.01 -15.74
C LEU A 207 27.27 -9.35 -15.98
N SER A 208 27.29 -8.34 -16.85
CA SER A 208 28.51 -7.57 -17.08
C SER A 208 28.97 -6.82 -15.82
N PRO A 209 30.28 -6.51 -15.69
CA PRO A 209 30.77 -5.65 -14.61
C PRO A 209 30.01 -4.31 -14.53
N ARG A 210 29.62 -3.76 -15.69
CA ARG A 210 28.90 -2.49 -15.81
C ARG A 210 27.45 -2.62 -15.33
N THR A 211 26.68 -3.57 -15.87
CA THR A 211 25.29 -3.85 -15.43
C THR A 211 25.24 -4.16 -13.93
N ARG A 212 26.20 -4.97 -13.43
CA ARG A 212 26.27 -5.37 -12.03
C ARG A 212 26.58 -4.20 -11.10
N ASN A 213 27.53 -3.33 -11.48
CA ASN A 213 27.83 -2.12 -10.73
C ASN A 213 26.65 -1.13 -10.71
N ALA A 214 25.93 -0.98 -11.83
CA ALA A 214 24.76 -0.10 -11.90
C ALA A 214 23.59 -0.63 -11.03
N GLN A 215 23.33 -1.94 -11.03
CA GLN A 215 22.34 -2.57 -10.13
C GLN A 215 22.76 -2.46 -8.65
N VAL A 216 24.05 -2.57 -8.34
CA VAL A 216 24.57 -2.35 -6.97
C VAL A 216 24.51 -0.88 -6.55
N ALA A 217 24.78 0.06 -7.45
CA ALA A 217 24.67 1.49 -7.17
C ALA A 217 23.24 1.88 -6.79
N MET A 218 22.24 1.39 -7.54
CA MET A 218 20.81 1.56 -7.26
C MET A 218 20.42 1.08 -5.85
N PHE A 219 20.92 -0.08 -5.42
CA PHE A 219 20.72 -0.57 -4.04
C PHE A 219 21.47 0.28 -3.00
N GLN A 220 22.70 0.71 -3.29
CA GLN A 220 23.51 1.51 -2.37
C GLN A 220 22.93 2.92 -2.14
N ASN A 221 22.47 3.57 -3.21
CA ASN A 221 21.79 4.86 -3.21
C ASN A 221 20.44 4.84 -2.46
N GLY A 222 19.87 3.65 -2.25
CA GLY A 222 18.55 3.48 -1.61
C GLY A 222 17.37 3.64 -2.56
N ASP A 223 17.59 3.64 -3.89
CA ASP A 223 16.52 3.56 -4.88
C ASP A 223 15.72 2.25 -4.74
N VAL A 224 16.36 1.18 -4.24
CA VAL A 224 15.70 -0.08 -3.81
C VAL A 224 16.29 -0.59 -2.49
N ASP A 225 15.44 -1.11 -1.60
CA ASP A 225 15.84 -1.63 -0.28
C ASP A 225 16.29 -3.11 -0.28
N TYR A 226 16.18 -3.78 -1.43
CA TYR A 226 16.41 -5.22 -1.56
C TYR A 226 17.32 -5.51 -2.76
N LEU A 227 18.25 -6.43 -2.54
CA LEU A 227 19.13 -7.00 -3.56
C LEU A 227 18.79 -8.49 -3.67
N VAL A 228 18.51 -9.00 -4.88
CA VAL A 228 18.30 -10.43 -5.12
C VAL A 228 19.41 -10.96 -6.02
N ALA A 229 20.11 -12.01 -5.60
CA ALA A 229 21.38 -12.37 -6.22
C ALA A 229 21.75 -13.86 -6.15
N THR A 230 22.79 -14.23 -6.90
CA THR A 230 23.51 -15.50 -6.69
C THR A 230 24.74 -15.33 -5.79
N ASP A 231 25.45 -16.43 -5.53
CA ASP A 231 26.82 -16.49 -4.98
C ASP A 231 27.80 -15.42 -5.50
N ALA A 232 27.55 -14.80 -6.66
CA ALA A 232 28.24 -13.63 -7.18
C ALA A 232 28.32 -12.43 -6.20
N VAL A 233 27.48 -12.34 -5.17
CA VAL A 233 27.64 -11.32 -4.09
C VAL A 233 28.65 -11.73 -3.01
N GLY A 234 28.95 -13.03 -2.89
CA GLY A 234 29.96 -13.55 -1.98
C GLY A 234 31.37 -13.05 -2.29
N MET A 235 31.61 -12.55 -3.51
CA MET A 235 32.92 -12.06 -3.97
C MET A 235 32.83 -10.79 -4.82
N GLY A 236 33.70 -9.82 -4.51
CA GLY A 236 34.03 -8.73 -5.44
C GLY A 236 32.97 -7.65 -5.70
N LEU A 237 32.08 -7.42 -4.73
CA LEU A 237 31.24 -6.22 -4.67
C LEU A 237 31.35 -5.58 -3.28
N ASN A 238 31.48 -4.25 -3.24
CA ASN A 238 31.37 -3.45 -2.03
C ASN A 238 29.89 -3.20 -1.72
N LEU A 239 29.28 -4.12 -0.97
CA LEU A 239 27.88 -4.09 -0.53
C LEU A 239 27.80 -3.61 0.92
N ASP A 240 26.86 -2.70 1.22
CA ASP A 240 26.50 -2.32 2.59
C ASP A 240 25.11 -2.91 2.89
N VAL A 241 25.12 -4.15 3.37
CA VAL A 241 23.94 -5.01 3.57
C VAL A 241 23.85 -5.33 5.06
N ASP A 242 22.69 -5.12 5.67
CA ASP A 242 22.49 -5.36 7.11
C ASP A 242 21.99 -6.79 7.39
N HIS A 243 21.32 -7.41 6.40
CA HIS A 243 20.80 -8.78 6.50
C HIS A 243 21.06 -9.61 5.22
N VAL A 244 21.51 -10.86 5.37
CA VAL A 244 21.62 -11.83 4.27
C VAL A 244 20.64 -12.99 4.48
N ALA A 245 19.70 -13.14 3.56
CA ALA A 245 18.65 -14.16 3.61
C ALA A 245 18.85 -15.24 2.52
N PHE A 246 19.11 -16.48 2.91
CA PHE A 246 19.28 -17.60 1.97
C PHE A 246 17.91 -18.15 1.55
N ALA A 247 17.58 -18.08 0.26
CA ALA A 247 16.34 -18.59 -0.32
C ALA A 247 16.40 -20.09 -0.69
N SER A 248 17.61 -20.62 -0.82
CA SER A 248 17.96 -22.03 -1.06
C SER A 248 19.30 -22.34 -0.38
N ASP A 249 19.57 -23.62 -0.09
CA ASP A 249 20.85 -24.12 0.45
C ASP A 249 21.64 -25.00 -0.54
N ARG A 250 21.15 -25.12 -1.78
CA ARG A 250 21.72 -25.97 -2.84
C ARG A 250 22.09 -25.18 -4.08
N LYS A 251 23.21 -25.53 -4.69
CA LYS A 251 23.65 -24.99 -5.99
C LYS A 251 24.08 -26.08 -6.96
N TYR A 252 24.05 -25.76 -8.25
CA TYR A 252 24.67 -26.57 -9.29
C TYR A 252 26.18 -26.31 -9.31
N ASP A 253 27.01 -27.36 -9.33
CA ASP A 253 28.48 -27.27 -9.34
C ASP A 253 29.12 -27.58 -10.71
N GLY A 254 28.33 -27.50 -11.79
CA GLY A 254 28.73 -27.91 -13.13
C GLY A 254 28.48 -29.40 -13.42
N TYR A 255 28.18 -30.20 -12.39
CA TYR A 255 27.88 -31.62 -12.53
C TYR A 255 26.56 -32.01 -11.84
N GLN A 256 26.32 -31.53 -10.61
CA GLN A 256 25.18 -31.92 -9.78
C GLN A 256 24.67 -30.80 -8.86
N PHE A 257 23.45 -30.96 -8.34
CA PHE A 257 22.84 -30.05 -7.37
C PHE A 257 23.18 -30.44 -5.92
N ARG A 258 24.37 -30.04 -5.45
CA ARG A 258 24.84 -30.29 -4.07
C ARG A 258 24.39 -29.20 -3.08
N ARG A 259 24.50 -29.47 -1.77
CA ARG A 259 24.43 -28.42 -0.74
C ARG A 259 25.67 -27.51 -0.80
N LEU A 260 25.51 -26.28 -0.31
CA LEU A 260 26.62 -25.38 -0.02
C LEU A 260 27.49 -25.94 1.13
N THR A 261 28.79 -25.68 1.06
CA THR A 261 29.71 -25.92 2.17
C THR A 261 29.64 -24.79 3.21
N PRO A 262 30.02 -25.03 4.48
CA PRO A 262 30.07 -23.96 5.50
C PRO A 262 30.92 -22.76 5.09
N ALA A 263 31.98 -22.96 4.30
CA ALA A 263 32.82 -21.88 3.78
C ALA A 263 32.10 -21.03 2.72
N GLU A 264 31.32 -21.65 1.82
CA GLU A 264 30.49 -20.94 0.82
C GLU A 264 29.38 -20.13 1.52
N PHE A 265 28.72 -20.71 2.53
CA PHE A 265 27.80 -19.97 3.40
C PHE A 265 28.49 -18.78 4.08
N ALA A 266 29.69 -18.96 4.66
CA ALA A 266 30.42 -17.92 5.37
C ALA A 266 30.85 -16.76 4.46
N GLN A 267 31.23 -17.07 3.22
CA GLN A 267 31.63 -16.08 2.22
C GLN A 267 30.46 -15.18 1.79
N ILE A 268 29.24 -15.74 1.76
CA ILE A 268 28.00 -15.04 1.43
C ILE A 268 27.43 -14.31 2.66
N ALA A 269 27.20 -15.02 3.77
CA ALA A 269 26.66 -14.46 5.02
C ALA A 269 27.58 -13.38 5.62
N GLY A 270 28.91 -13.54 5.49
CA GLY A 270 29.89 -12.55 5.95
C GLY A 270 29.87 -11.21 5.20
N ARG A 271 29.03 -11.06 4.16
CA ARG A 271 28.69 -9.78 3.52
C ARG A 271 27.69 -8.94 4.33
N ALA A 272 26.98 -9.54 5.30
CA ALA A 272 26.14 -8.81 6.23
C ALA A 272 27.00 -8.07 7.28
N GLY A 273 26.76 -6.77 7.46
CA GLY A 273 27.53 -5.91 8.36
C GLY A 273 28.89 -5.51 7.78
N ARG A 274 29.30 -4.26 8.02
CA ARG A 274 30.46 -3.63 7.37
C ARG A 274 31.26 -2.79 8.37
N ALA A 275 32.59 -2.88 8.29
CA ALA A 275 33.50 -2.31 9.29
C ALA A 275 33.08 -2.74 10.71
N THR A 276 32.66 -1.80 11.56
CA THR A 276 32.17 -2.03 12.94
C THR A 276 30.68 -2.30 13.05
N ARG A 277 29.88 -2.16 11.99
CA ARG A 277 28.43 -2.48 12.03
C ARG A 277 28.26 -4.01 12.05
N ASN A 278 27.58 -4.52 13.08
CA ASN A 278 27.15 -5.93 13.12
C ASN A 278 26.22 -6.24 11.95
N GLY A 279 26.24 -7.50 11.52
CA GLY A 279 25.37 -8.00 10.45
C GLY A 279 24.55 -9.19 10.89
N THR A 280 23.45 -9.44 10.20
CA THR A 280 22.58 -10.59 10.47
C THR A 280 22.43 -11.51 9.27
N PHE A 281 22.16 -12.78 9.51
CA PHE A 281 21.85 -13.75 8.45
C PHE A 281 20.68 -14.66 8.84
N GLY A 282 19.97 -15.21 7.86
CA GLY A 282 18.79 -16.03 8.08
C GLY A 282 18.39 -16.85 6.86
N THR A 283 17.29 -17.60 6.99
CA THR A 283 16.73 -18.42 5.91
C THR A 283 15.40 -17.86 5.41
N THR A 284 15.05 -18.14 4.16
CA THR A 284 13.81 -17.65 3.53
C THR A 284 13.34 -18.53 2.39
N GLY A 285 12.18 -18.20 1.83
CA GLY A 285 11.64 -18.82 0.62
C GLY A 285 11.40 -20.32 0.78
N ARG A 286 12.29 -21.13 0.18
CA ARG A 286 12.26 -22.60 0.21
C ARG A 286 13.44 -23.21 0.98
N CYS A 287 14.35 -22.40 1.51
CA CYS A 287 15.44 -22.88 2.33
C CYS A 287 14.91 -23.43 3.66
N ALA A 288 15.28 -24.66 4.00
CA ALA A 288 15.06 -25.17 5.34
C ALA A 288 15.83 -24.32 6.38
N PRO A 289 15.39 -24.26 7.65
CA PRO A 289 16.19 -23.69 8.74
C PRO A 289 17.59 -24.34 8.80
N PHE A 290 18.59 -23.57 9.24
CA PHE A 290 19.95 -24.08 9.39
C PHE A 290 20.12 -24.90 10.65
N GLU A 291 20.92 -25.97 10.55
CA GLU A 291 21.30 -26.80 11.69
C GLU A 291 22.10 -25.98 12.73
N PRO A 292 21.96 -26.24 14.05
CA PRO A 292 22.66 -25.48 15.09
C PRO A 292 24.18 -25.45 14.95
N GLU A 293 24.80 -26.54 14.47
CA GLU A 293 26.24 -26.61 14.23
C GLU A 293 26.68 -25.69 13.08
N LEU A 294 25.88 -25.60 12.01
CA LEU A 294 26.14 -24.69 10.90
C LEU A 294 26.01 -23.23 11.33
N VAL A 295 24.97 -22.91 12.12
CA VAL A 295 24.81 -21.57 12.70
C VAL A 295 26.02 -21.22 13.58
N ASN A 296 26.42 -22.10 14.49
CA ASN A 296 27.57 -21.90 15.36
C ASN A 296 28.89 -21.70 14.58
N ALA A 297 29.14 -22.54 13.57
CA ALA A 297 30.29 -22.43 12.68
C ALA A 297 30.34 -21.08 11.95
N LEU A 298 29.19 -20.59 11.47
CA LEU A 298 29.09 -19.31 10.76
C LEU A 298 29.32 -18.11 11.68
N GLN A 299 28.76 -18.11 12.89
CA GLN A 299 28.93 -17.03 13.87
C GLN A 299 30.35 -16.97 14.44
N ASN A 300 30.96 -18.12 14.74
CA ASN A 300 32.31 -18.20 15.32
C ASN A 300 33.44 -18.27 14.28
N HIS A 301 33.09 -18.33 12.99
CA HIS A 301 34.00 -18.51 11.86
C HIS A 301 34.90 -19.77 11.92
N THR A 302 34.37 -20.85 12.51
CA THR A 302 35.04 -22.13 12.67
C THR A 302 34.69 -23.04 11.50
N PHE A 303 35.67 -23.34 10.63
CA PHE A 303 35.46 -24.14 9.41
C PHE A 303 36.58 -25.18 9.22
N ASP A 304 36.25 -26.27 8.53
CA ASP A 304 37.22 -27.27 8.09
C ASP A 304 38.39 -26.64 7.31
N ALA A 305 39.61 -27.05 7.63
CA ALA A 305 40.79 -26.67 6.87
C ALA A 305 40.73 -27.23 5.43
N VAL A 306 41.28 -26.47 4.47
CA VAL A 306 41.48 -26.96 3.11
C VAL A 306 42.48 -28.13 3.16
N LYS A 307 42.13 -29.25 2.55
CA LYS A 307 42.90 -30.51 2.65
C LYS A 307 43.85 -30.73 1.48
N VAL A 308 43.49 -30.24 0.29
CA VAL A 308 44.19 -30.42 -0.98
C VAL A 308 43.92 -29.20 -1.87
N LEU A 309 44.90 -28.75 -2.66
CA LEU A 309 44.75 -27.72 -3.69
C LEU A 309 44.75 -28.33 -5.10
N GLN A 310 44.06 -27.71 -6.05
CA GLN A 310 44.13 -28.10 -7.46
C GLN A 310 45.47 -27.66 -8.06
N TRP A 311 46.08 -28.50 -8.88
CA TRP A 311 47.36 -28.25 -9.52
C TRP A 311 47.34 -28.66 -10.99
N ARG A 312 47.98 -27.84 -11.83
CA ARG A 312 48.28 -28.12 -13.23
C ARG A 312 49.75 -27.78 -13.45
N ASN A 313 50.45 -28.56 -14.26
CA ASN A 313 51.83 -28.26 -14.62
C ASN A 313 51.93 -26.90 -15.33
N ALA A 314 52.81 -26.02 -14.85
CA ALA A 314 53.07 -24.71 -15.45
C ALA A 314 54.25 -24.72 -16.46
N LYS A 315 55.07 -25.78 -16.47
CA LYS A 315 56.21 -25.96 -17.38
C LYS A 315 55.80 -26.87 -18.54
N LEU A 316 55.09 -26.29 -19.51
CA LEU A 316 54.58 -27.00 -20.68
C LEU A 316 55.69 -27.24 -21.70
N ASP A 317 55.62 -28.36 -22.42
CA ASP A 317 56.52 -28.67 -23.53
C ASP A 317 55.76 -28.53 -24.86
N PHE A 318 56.14 -27.54 -25.67
CA PHE A 318 55.51 -27.29 -26.96
C PHE A 318 56.17 -28.02 -28.13
N ALA A 319 57.25 -28.79 -27.92
CA ALA A 319 58.05 -29.38 -29.02
C ALA A 319 57.23 -30.22 -30.01
N SER A 320 56.13 -30.83 -29.56
CA SER A 320 55.08 -31.40 -30.41
C SER A 320 53.73 -31.40 -29.67
N LEU A 321 52.63 -31.57 -30.40
CA LEU A 321 51.28 -31.72 -29.83
C LEU A 321 51.20 -32.86 -28.79
N GLY A 322 51.91 -33.98 -29.03
CA GLY A 322 52.01 -35.08 -28.09
C GLY A 322 52.84 -34.74 -26.83
N ALA A 323 53.92 -33.97 -26.98
CA ALA A 323 54.70 -33.48 -25.84
C ALA A 323 53.87 -32.51 -24.97
N LEU A 324 53.07 -31.64 -25.60
CA LEU A 324 52.15 -30.75 -24.89
C LEU A 324 51.14 -31.55 -24.08
N GLN A 325 50.47 -32.53 -24.71
CA GLN A 325 49.52 -33.42 -24.03
C GLN A 325 50.16 -34.19 -22.86
N VAL A 326 51.38 -34.71 -23.01
CA VAL A 326 52.12 -35.37 -21.92
C VAL A 326 52.46 -34.39 -20.80
N SER A 327 52.93 -33.18 -21.13
CA SER A 327 53.27 -32.15 -20.13
C SER A 327 52.06 -31.63 -19.36
N LEU A 328 50.88 -31.56 -19.98
CA LEU A 328 49.60 -31.25 -19.36
C LEU A 328 49.03 -32.42 -18.53
N ALA A 329 49.42 -33.66 -18.87
CA ALA A 329 48.95 -34.88 -18.20
C ALA A 329 49.69 -35.24 -16.90
N LEU A 330 50.81 -34.55 -16.59
CA LEU A 330 51.61 -34.79 -15.39
C LEU A 330 50.79 -34.67 -14.09
N THR A 331 51.22 -35.41 -13.07
CA THR A 331 50.68 -35.38 -11.70
C THR A 331 51.58 -34.57 -10.76
N PRO A 332 51.04 -33.97 -9.69
CA PRO A 332 51.87 -33.28 -8.69
C PRO A 332 52.67 -34.27 -7.84
N ASN A 333 53.87 -33.86 -7.41
CA ASN A 333 54.78 -34.66 -6.59
C ASN A 333 54.60 -34.46 -5.06
N HIS A 334 53.46 -33.92 -4.61
CA HIS A 334 53.24 -33.56 -3.21
C HIS A 334 51.77 -33.79 -2.78
N GLU A 335 51.57 -34.47 -1.65
CA GLU A 335 50.26 -34.98 -1.18
C GLU A 335 49.18 -33.90 -1.01
N ALA A 336 49.55 -32.67 -0.66
CA ALA A 336 48.59 -31.57 -0.50
C ALA A 336 48.12 -30.95 -1.84
N LEU A 337 48.51 -31.53 -2.97
CA LEU A 337 48.13 -31.13 -4.31
C LEU A 337 47.47 -32.31 -5.04
N THR A 338 46.36 -32.07 -5.74
CA THR A 338 45.79 -33.02 -6.71
C THR A 338 45.91 -32.46 -8.12
N ARG A 339 45.97 -33.32 -9.13
CA ARG A 339 45.80 -32.87 -10.51
C ARG A 339 44.38 -32.27 -10.65
N ALA A 340 44.30 -31.08 -11.23
CA ALA A 340 43.04 -30.40 -11.50
C ALA A 340 42.16 -31.22 -12.48
N PRO A 341 40.83 -31.12 -12.37
CA PRO A 341 39.88 -31.62 -13.38
C PRO A 341 40.20 -31.16 -14.82
N VAL A 342 39.63 -31.86 -15.79
CA VAL A 342 39.80 -31.55 -17.22
C VAL A 342 39.01 -30.28 -17.56
N ALA A 343 39.69 -29.14 -17.47
CA ALA A 343 39.17 -27.82 -17.82
C ALA A 343 38.82 -27.70 -19.33
N GLU A 344 38.04 -26.68 -19.67
CA GLU A 344 37.57 -26.41 -21.04
C GLU A 344 38.70 -26.38 -22.07
N ASP A 345 39.80 -25.68 -21.77
CA ASP A 345 40.96 -25.53 -22.65
C ASP A 345 41.56 -26.88 -23.09
N LEU A 346 41.61 -27.85 -22.17
CA LEU A 346 42.07 -29.21 -22.41
C LEU A 346 41.03 -30.05 -23.17
N ARG A 347 39.73 -29.83 -22.96
CA ARG A 347 38.64 -30.51 -23.70
C ARG A 347 38.56 -30.05 -25.16
N VAL A 348 38.81 -28.76 -25.40
CA VAL A 348 38.96 -28.18 -26.74
C VAL A 348 40.20 -28.77 -27.40
N LEU A 349 41.36 -28.75 -26.72
CA LEU A 349 42.59 -29.36 -27.25
C LEU A 349 42.39 -30.85 -27.58
N GLU A 350 41.67 -31.61 -26.77
CA GLU A 350 41.34 -33.02 -27.05
C GLU A 350 40.42 -33.25 -28.24
N HIS A 351 39.60 -32.28 -28.64
CA HIS A 351 38.82 -32.30 -29.89
C HIS A 351 39.69 -31.89 -31.07
N VAL A 352 40.27 -30.70 -30.99
CA VAL A 352 41.04 -30.06 -32.06
C VAL A 352 42.30 -30.87 -32.42
N ALA A 353 42.89 -31.60 -31.48
CA ALA A 353 43.99 -32.55 -31.75
C ALA A 353 43.60 -33.81 -32.55
N ARG A 354 42.31 -34.01 -32.86
CA ARG A 354 41.82 -35.12 -33.71
C ARG A 354 41.60 -34.70 -35.16
N ASP A 355 41.43 -33.40 -35.38
CA ASP A 355 41.30 -32.78 -36.69
C ASP A 355 42.57 -33.02 -37.54
N ALA A 356 42.40 -33.28 -38.84
CA ALA A 356 43.52 -33.60 -39.72
C ALA A 356 44.31 -32.35 -40.12
N ASP A 357 43.59 -31.31 -40.55
CA ASP A 357 44.14 -30.05 -41.03
C ASP A 357 44.88 -29.33 -39.90
N VAL A 358 44.32 -29.31 -38.69
CA VAL A 358 44.99 -28.71 -37.53
C VAL A 358 46.23 -29.50 -37.12
N ARG A 359 46.27 -30.83 -37.30
CA ARG A 359 47.48 -31.63 -37.04
C ARG A 359 48.59 -31.40 -38.06
N GLU A 360 48.26 -31.08 -39.31
CA GLU A 360 49.22 -30.71 -40.34
C GLU A 360 49.77 -29.28 -40.11
N LEU A 361 48.91 -28.35 -39.67
CA LEU A 361 49.33 -26.99 -39.29
C LEU A 361 50.16 -26.95 -37.98
N ALA A 362 49.88 -27.83 -37.01
CA ALA A 362 50.52 -27.85 -35.68
C ALA A 362 51.93 -28.47 -35.66
N HIS A 363 52.80 -28.09 -36.60
CA HIS A 363 54.17 -28.57 -36.70
C HIS A 363 55.20 -27.59 -36.10
N GLY A 364 55.95 -28.08 -35.10
CA GLY A 364 56.99 -27.32 -34.40
C GLY A 364 56.49 -26.42 -33.27
N ALA A 365 57.42 -26.02 -32.39
CA ALA A 365 57.09 -25.45 -31.08
C ALA A 365 56.13 -24.25 -31.12
N LYS A 366 56.39 -23.27 -32.00
CA LYS A 366 55.55 -22.07 -32.12
C LYS A 366 54.14 -22.36 -32.61
N ALA A 367 53.94 -23.36 -33.46
CA ALA A 367 52.63 -23.72 -33.98
C ALA A 367 51.78 -24.42 -32.90
N VAL A 368 52.41 -25.28 -32.10
CA VAL A 368 51.77 -25.97 -30.96
C VAL A 368 51.50 -25.00 -29.80
N GLU A 369 52.41 -24.07 -29.53
CA GLU A 369 52.20 -22.97 -28.57
C GLU A 369 51.02 -22.09 -29.01
N ARG A 370 50.95 -21.69 -30.28
CA ARG A 370 49.82 -20.91 -30.82
C ARG A 370 48.49 -21.67 -30.76
N LEU A 371 48.51 -22.98 -31.01
CA LEU A 371 47.32 -23.83 -30.87
C LEU A 371 46.83 -23.82 -29.42
N TRP A 372 47.76 -23.90 -28.46
CA TRP A 372 47.42 -23.82 -27.04
C TRP A 372 46.92 -22.43 -26.60
N GLU A 373 47.39 -21.34 -27.22
CA GLU A 373 46.78 -20.02 -27.02
C GLU A 373 45.35 -19.95 -27.56
N ALA A 374 45.07 -20.60 -28.69
CA ALA A 374 43.74 -20.67 -29.30
C ALA A 374 42.76 -21.53 -28.46
N CYS A 375 43.22 -22.66 -27.91
CA CYS A 375 42.41 -23.46 -26.97
C CYS A 375 42.10 -22.74 -25.65
N GLN A 376 42.79 -21.65 -25.31
CA GLN A 376 42.50 -20.80 -24.14
C GLN A 376 41.46 -19.69 -24.40
N VAL A 377 40.77 -19.69 -25.55
CA VAL A 377 39.63 -18.79 -25.78
C VAL A 377 38.42 -19.24 -24.95
N PRO A 378 37.88 -18.44 -24.02
CA PRO A 378 36.80 -18.91 -23.14
C PRO A 378 35.44 -18.97 -23.84
N ASP A 379 34.70 -20.05 -23.61
CA ASP A 379 33.30 -20.19 -24.02
C ASP A 379 32.35 -19.48 -23.03
N TYR A 380 32.32 -18.15 -23.10
CA TYR A 380 31.31 -17.36 -22.39
C TYR A 380 29.86 -17.72 -22.80
N ARG A 381 29.65 -18.37 -23.96
CA ARG A 381 28.34 -18.72 -24.54
C ARG A 381 27.81 -20.08 -24.07
N LYS A 382 28.66 -20.96 -23.54
CA LYS A 382 28.36 -22.33 -23.10
C LYS A 382 27.76 -23.20 -24.21
N LEU A 383 28.43 -23.22 -25.35
CA LEU A 383 28.16 -24.08 -26.50
C LEU A 383 28.48 -25.56 -26.15
N SER A 384 28.27 -26.45 -27.13
CA SER A 384 28.81 -27.80 -27.04
C SER A 384 30.33 -27.77 -27.22
N PRO A 385 31.10 -28.68 -26.57
CA PRO A 385 32.55 -28.74 -26.75
C PRO A 385 33.02 -28.92 -28.20
N ALA A 386 32.17 -29.49 -29.06
CA ALA A 386 32.43 -29.60 -30.50
C ALA A 386 32.26 -28.25 -31.22
N ALA A 387 31.17 -27.52 -30.98
CA ALA A 387 30.93 -26.22 -31.60
C ALA A 387 31.94 -25.14 -31.16
N HIS A 388 32.43 -25.21 -29.92
CA HIS A 388 33.54 -24.35 -29.47
C HIS A 388 34.89 -24.78 -30.08
N ALA A 389 35.12 -26.09 -30.26
CA ALA A 389 36.28 -26.59 -30.99
C ALA A 389 36.29 -26.15 -32.47
N GLU A 390 35.14 -26.13 -33.16
CA GLU A 390 35.01 -25.61 -34.53
C GLU A 390 35.40 -24.12 -34.64
N LEU A 391 35.00 -23.31 -33.66
CA LEU A 391 35.44 -21.91 -33.54
C LEU A 391 36.97 -21.83 -33.37
N VAL A 392 37.55 -22.62 -32.47
CA VAL A 392 39.00 -22.63 -32.20
C VAL A 392 39.81 -23.14 -33.40
N THR A 393 39.33 -24.18 -34.11
CA THR A 393 39.90 -24.63 -35.39
C THR A 393 39.85 -23.50 -36.44
N THR A 394 38.74 -22.78 -36.56
CA THR A 394 38.60 -21.65 -37.50
C THR A 394 39.59 -20.52 -37.19
N LEU A 395 39.70 -20.12 -35.92
CA LEU A 395 40.65 -19.10 -35.46
C LEU A 395 42.10 -19.52 -35.70
N TYR A 396 42.45 -20.76 -35.34
CA TYR A 396 43.80 -21.30 -35.55
C TYR A 396 44.16 -21.39 -37.04
N GLY A 397 43.21 -21.82 -37.88
CA GLY A 397 43.37 -21.85 -39.35
C GLY A 397 43.71 -20.48 -39.91
N PHE A 398 43.03 -19.41 -39.50
CA PHE A 398 43.40 -18.05 -39.92
C PHE A 398 44.78 -17.62 -39.41
N LEU A 399 45.11 -17.86 -38.14
CA LEU A 399 46.40 -17.49 -37.56
C LEU A 399 47.58 -18.21 -38.25
N MET A 400 47.41 -19.47 -38.65
CA MET A 400 48.45 -20.25 -39.32
C MET A 400 48.53 -20.02 -40.83
N GLN A 401 47.40 -19.88 -41.54
CA GLN A 401 47.37 -19.74 -43.00
C GLN A 401 47.48 -18.28 -43.48
N LYS A 402 46.93 -17.32 -42.71
CA LYS A 402 46.83 -15.89 -43.08
C LYS A 402 47.63 -14.99 -42.14
N GLY A 403 48.26 -15.54 -41.10
CA GLY A 403 48.99 -14.81 -40.06
C GLY A 403 48.10 -14.06 -39.07
N ARG A 404 46.93 -13.56 -39.50
CA ARG A 404 45.94 -12.83 -38.71
C ARG A 404 44.52 -13.20 -39.14
N ILE A 405 43.57 -13.00 -38.22
CA ILE A 405 42.13 -13.13 -38.48
C ILE A 405 41.70 -12.02 -39.47
N PRO A 406 40.92 -12.32 -40.54
CA PRO A 406 40.47 -11.30 -41.47
C PRO A 406 39.46 -10.34 -40.83
N ASP A 407 39.70 -9.03 -40.93
CA ASP A 407 38.84 -7.99 -40.32
C ASP A 407 37.38 -8.08 -40.79
N ALA A 408 37.14 -8.37 -42.08
CA ALA A 408 35.79 -8.53 -42.63
C ALA A 408 35.02 -9.73 -42.04
N TRP A 409 35.73 -10.79 -41.62
CA TRP A 409 35.10 -11.90 -40.88
C TRP A 409 34.83 -11.51 -39.43
N PHE A 410 35.79 -10.84 -38.77
CA PHE A 410 35.65 -10.39 -37.39
C PHE A 410 34.51 -9.37 -37.22
N ALA A 411 34.41 -8.40 -38.13
CA ALA A 411 33.30 -7.45 -38.24
C ALA A 411 31.94 -8.18 -38.26
N ALA A 412 31.78 -9.14 -39.17
CA ALA A 412 30.55 -9.92 -39.29
C ALA A 412 30.21 -10.74 -38.02
N GLN A 413 31.18 -11.08 -37.16
CA GLN A 413 30.92 -11.72 -35.86
C GLN A 413 30.53 -10.72 -34.74
N VAL A 414 31.03 -9.49 -34.82
CA VAL A 414 30.68 -8.38 -33.92
C VAL A 414 29.29 -7.83 -34.26
N ASP A 415 28.97 -7.64 -35.53
CA ASP A 415 27.68 -7.10 -35.98
C ASP A 415 26.48 -7.99 -35.64
N GLN A 416 26.66 -9.31 -35.61
CA GLN A 416 25.67 -10.26 -35.09
C GLN A 416 25.25 -9.95 -33.63
N ALA A 417 26.15 -9.36 -32.83
CA ALA A 417 25.88 -8.94 -31.47
C ALA A 417 25.47 -7.46 -31.35
N ASN A 418 25.55 -6.66 -32.41
CA ASN A 418 25.33 -5.20 -32.41
C ASN A 418 23.85 -4.79 -32.40
N ARG A 419 23.06 -5.38 -31.49
CA ARG A 419 21.61 -5.21 -31.36
C ARG A 419 21.20 -5.10 -29.90
N THR A 420 20.44 -4.06 -29.57
CA THR A 420 19.93 -3.78 -28.20
C THR A 420 18.45 -4.15 -28.00
N ASP A 421 17.78 -4.63 -29.04
CA ASP A 421 16.40 -5.13 -28.97
C ASP A 421 16.30 -6.54 -28.37
N GLY A 422 15.18 -6.87 -27.72
CA GLY A 422 14.94 -8.17 -27.09
C GLY A 422 14.84 -8.10 -25.57
N ASP A 423 14.84 -9.28 -24.95
CA ASP A 423 14.71 -9.48 -23.51
C ASP A 423 16.06 -9.63 -22.78
N ILE A 424 15.99 -9.83 -21.46
CA ILE A 424 17.13 -9.94 -20.55
C ILE A 424 18.07 -11.09 -20.95
N ASP A 425 17.52 -12.21 -21.40
CA ASP A 425 18.30 -13.41 -21.71
C ASP A 425 18.90 -13.34 -23.13
N THR A 426 18.18 -12.73 -24.10
CA THR A 426 18.72 -12.34 -25.42
C THR A 426 19.91 -11.39 -25.28
N LEU A 427 19.77 -10.33 -24.48
CA LEU A 427 20.85 -9.37 -24.23
C LEU A 427 22.02 -10.02 -23.49
N SER A 428 21.76 -10.88 -22.51
CA SER A 428 22.80 -11.65 -21.81
C SER A 428 23.56 -12.59 -22.75
N GLY A 429 22.87 -13.22 -23.71
CA GLY A 429 23.47 -14.03 -24.77
C GLY A 429 24.36 -13.22 -25.73
N ARG A 430 23.95 -12.02 -26.13
CA ARG A 430 24.80 -11.12 -26.94
C ARG A 430 26.01 -10.59 -26.16
N ILE A 431 25.88 -10.32 -24.86
CA ILE A 431 27.01 -9.98 -23.98
C ILE A 431 27.99 -11.15 -23.88
N ALA A 432 27.49 -12.39 -23.75
CA ALA A 432 28.35 -13.58 -23.80
C ALA A 432 29.09 -13.70 -25.14
N GLN A 433 28.41 -13.49 -26.28
CA GLN A 433 29.03 -13.52 -27.60
C GLN A 433 30.11 -12.42 -27.78
N ILE A 434 29.83 -11.16 -27.42
CA ILE A 434 30.81 -10.09 -27.62
C ILE A 434 32.06 -10.28 -26.75
N ARG A 435 31.95 -10.85 -25.54
CA ARG A 435 33.10 -11.12 -24.66
C ARG A 435 34.13 -12.06 -25.26
N THR A 436 33.71 -13.11 -25.98
CA THR A 436 34.64 -13.98 -26.71
C THR A 436 35.43 -13.16 -27.75
N TRP A 437 34.79 -12.21 -28.43
CA TRP A 437 35.46 -11.30 -29.37
C TRP A 437 36.31 -10.23 -28.69
N THR A 438 35.90 -9.68 -27.54
CA THR A 438 36.72 -8.77 -26.72
C THR A 438 38.01 -9.46 -26.24
N PHE A 439 37.93 -10.75 -25.88
CA PHE A 439 39.10 -11.56 -25.53
C PHE A 439 40.02 -11.80 -26.73
N VAL A 440 39.47 -12.09 -27.91
CA VAL A 440 40.23 -12.20 -29.17
C VAL A 440 40.89 -10.87 -29.55
N ALA A 441 40.18 -9.75 -29.45
CA ALA A 441 40.73 -8.42 -29.74
C ALA A 441 41.83 -8.00 -28.75
N ASN A 442 41.79 -8.51 -27.52
CA ASN A 442 42.85 -8.35 -26.53
C ASN A 442 44.14 -9.15 -26.86
N ARG A 443 44.19 -9.98 -27.92
CA ARG A 443 45.41 -10.70 -28.32
C ARG A 443 46.27 -9.81 -29.24
N PRO A 444 47.56 -9.62 -28.93
CA PRO A 444 48.37 -8.51 -29.48
C PRO A 444 48.72 -8.67 -30.96
N ASP A 445 48.62 -9.87 -31.51
CA ASP A 445 49.07 -10.22 -32.86
C ASP A 445 48.04 -10.99 -33.70
N TRP A 446 46.79 -11.10 -33.23
CA TRP A 446 45.74 -11.89 -33.90
C TRP A 446 44.89 -11.09 -34.91
N LEU A 447 44.76 -9.77 -34.75
CA LEU A 447 44.01 -8.87 -35.65
C LEU A 447 44.94 -7.82 -36.28
N TYR A 448 44.55 -7.22 -37.40
CA TYR A 448 45.39 -6.22 -38.09
C TYR A 448 45.59 -4.95 -37.25
N ASP A 449 44.50 -4.40 -36.73
CA ASP A 449 44.51 -3.34 -35.71
C ASP A 449 43.78 -3.84 -34.44
N PRO A 450 44.51 -4.38 -33.45
CA PRO A 450 43.91 -4.84 -32.20
C PRO A 450 43.29 -3.71 -31.37
N ASP A 451 43.81 -2.48 -31.44
CA ASP A 451 43.39 -1.39 -30.56
C ASP A 451 42.07 -0.76 -31.05
N HIS A 452 41.91 -0.63 -32.37
CA HIS A 452 40.62 -0.32 -33.00
C HIS A 452 39.53 -1.32 -32.60
N TRP A 453 39.80 -2.62 -32.74
CA TRP A 453 38.84 -3.68 -32.41
C TRP A 453 38.57 -3.81 -30.89
N GLN A 454 39.56 -3.54 -30.03
CA GLN A 454 39.33 -3.40 -28.58
C GLN A 454 38.39 -2.23 -28.26
N GLY A 455 38.49 -1.11 -28.98
CA GLY A 455 37.55 0.02 -28.86
C GLY A 455 36.11 -0.42 -29.16
N ILE A 456 35.87 -0.92 -30.38
CA ILE A 456 34.54 -1.33 -30.85
C ILE A 456 33.92 -2.42 -29.96
N THR A 457 34.66 -3.48 -29.63
CA THR A 457 34.11 -4.60 -28.83
C THR A 457 33.77 -4.19 -27.40
N ARG A 458 34.56 -3.28 -26.79
CA ARG A 458 34.30 -2.71 -25.46
C ARG A 458 33.11 -1.74 -25.47
N GLU A 459 32.97 -0.91 -26.49
CA GLU A 459 31.83 -0.01 -26.65
C GLU A 459 30.53 -0.78 -26.87
N LEU A 460 30.58 -1.91 -27.60
CA LEU A 460 29.45 -2.81 -27.73
C LEU A 460 29.14 -3.59 -26.44
N GLU A 461 30.14 -4.09 -25.67
CA GLU A 461 29.87 -4.65 -24.32
C GLU A 461 29.18 -3.61 -23.43
N ASN A 462 29.61 -2.34 -23.46
CA ASN A 462 28.97 -1.25 -22.71
C ASN A 462 27.52 -1.00 -23.17
N LYS A 463 27.29 -0.79 -24.47
CA LYS A 463 25.97 -0.54 -25.07
C LYS A 463 24.95 -1.65 -24.75
N LEU A 464 25.37 -2.91 -24.83
CA LEU A 464 24.54 -4.06 -24.45
C LEU A 464 24.33 -4.14 -22.92
N SER A 465 25.34 -3.78 -22.12
CA SER A 465 25.26 -3.77 -20.65
C SER A 465 24.26 -2.75 -20.11
N ASP A 466 24.18 -1.59 -20.76
CA ASP A 466 23.27 -0.50 -20.36
C ASP A 466 21.84 -0.85 -20.76
N ALA A 467 21.61 -1.33 -22.00
CA ALA A 467 20.31 -1.87 -22.40
C ALA A 467 19.85 -3.01 -21.46
N LEU A 468 20.76 -3.91 -21.04
CA LEU A 468 20.44 -4.95 -20.06
C LEU A 468 20.10 -4.37 -18.68
N HIS A 469 20.78 -3.31 -18.24
CA HIS A 469 20.46 -2.62 -16.99
C HIS A 469 19.08 -1.95 -17.04
N GLU A 470 18.73 -1.31 -18.17
CA GLU A 470 17.40 -0.73 -18.40
C GLU A 470 16.31 -1.80 -18.33
N ARG A 471 16.46 -2.93 -19.06
CA ARG A 471 15.50 -4.04 -19.03
C ARG A 471 15.34 -4.67 -17.64
N LEU A 472 16.43 -4.84 -16.90
CA LEU A 472 16.36 -5.32 -15.51
C LEU A 472 15.60 -4.32 -14.62
N THR A 473 15.83 -3.02 -14.81
CA THR A 473 15.17 -1.96 -14.04
C THR A 473 13.67 -1.88 -14.36
N GLU A 474 13.29 -1.91 -15.64
CA GLU A 474 11.89 -1.96 -16.09
C GLU A 474 11.12 -3.17 -15.56
N ARG A 475 11.80 -4.31 -15.44
CA ARG A 475 11.18 -5.56 -14.96
C ARG A 475 11.11 -5.66 -13.44
N PHE A 476 12.10 -5.15 -12.70
CA PHE A 476 12.24 -5.43 -11.27
C PHE A 476 12.14 -4.19 -10.34
N VAL A 477 11.93 -2.99 -10.90
CA VAL A 477 11.74 -1.76 -10.13
C VAL A 477 10.53 -0.96 -10.63
N ASP A 478 9.58 -0.67 -9.75
CA ASP A 478 8.61 0.39 -10.00
C ASP A 478 9.26 1.76 -9.79
N ARG A 479 9.48 2.48 -10.90
CA ARG A 479 10.13 3.80 -10.91
C ARG A 479 9.32 4.88 -10.16
N ARG A 480 8.02 4.67 -9.89
CA ARG A 480 7.21 5.60 -9.10
C ARG A 480 7.46 5.38 -7.62
N THR A 481 7.34 4.13 -7.17
CA THR A 481 7.53 3.76 -5.76
C THR A 481 8.97 4.04 -5.29
N SER A 482 9.98 3.76 -6.11
CA SER A 482 11.39 4.03 -5.75
C SER A 482 11.69 5.51 -5.54
N VAL A 483 11.24 6.38 -6.45
CA VAL A 483 11.43 7.84 -6.35
C VAL A 483 10.70 8.42 -5.14
N LEU A 484 9.47 7.97 -4.88
CA LEU A 484 8.70 8.37 -3.70
C LEU A 484 9.37 7.92 -2.40
N MET A 485 9.83 6.66 -2.33
CA MET A 485 10.62 6.12 -1.21
C MET A 485 11.99 6.79 -1.02
N ARG A 486 12.52 7.49 -2.03
CA ARG A 486 13.76 8.27 -1.90
C ARG A 486 13.49 9.65 -1.30
N ARG A 487 12.54 10.42 -1.86
CA ARG A 487 12.13 11.74 -1.34
C ARG A 487 11.67 11.67 0.12
N LEU A 488 10.88 10.65 0.47
CA LEU A 488 10.38 10.43 1.83
C LEU A 488 11.51 10.06 2.83
N ARG A 489 12.72 9.73 2.36
CA ARG A 489 13.94 9.56 3.17
C ARG A 489 14.86 10.78 3.18
N GLU A 490 14.84 11.59 2.12
CA GLU A 490 15.63 12.83 2.00
C GLU A 490 15.11 13.95 2.92
N ASN A 491 13.99 13.76 3.64
CA ASN A 491 13.28 14.77 4.44
C ASN A 491 12.93 16.04 3.63
N SER A 492 12.85 15.93 2.31
CA SER A 492 12.32 16.99 1.45
C SER A 492 10.86 17.26 1.82
N VAL A 493 10.50 18.53 1.96
CA VAL A 493 9.09 18.93 2.18
C VAL A 493 8.26 18.43 1.01
N LEU A 494 7.36 17.49 1.27
CA LEU A 494 6.45 16.93 0.27
C LEU A 494 5.41 17.99 -0.10
N ASN A 495 5.32 18.34 -1.38
CA ASN A 495 4.37 19.33 -1.86
C ASN A 495 2.95 18.75 -1.70
N THR A 496 2.25 19.28 -0.70
CA THR A 496 0.90 18.89 -0.32
C THR A 496 -0.04 20.03 -0.68
N GLU A 497 -0.85 19.83 -1.72
CA GLU A 497 -1.82 20.79 -2.21
C GLU A 497 -3.23 20.33 -1.81
N ILE A 498 -4.09 21.26 -1.41
CA ILE A 498 -5.50 20.97 -1.13
C ILE A 498 -6.33 21.64 -2.23
N GLY A 499 -6.98 20.82 -3.05
CA GLY A 499 -7.82 21.26 -4.15
C GLY A 499 -9.03 22.05 -3.66
N LYS A 500 -9.58 22.91 -4.54
CA LYS A 500 -10.75 23.76 -4.24
C LYS A 500 -12.02 22.96 -3.86
N THR A 501 -12.03 21.66 -4.16
CA THR A 501 -13.04 20.64 -3.87
C THR A 501 -12.80 19.88 -2.56
N GLY A 502 -11.75 20.22 -1.81
CA GLY A 502 -11.34 19.53 -0.57
C GLY A 502 -10.48 18.29 -0.79
N GLU A 503 -10.12 17.94 -2.03
CA GLU A 503 -9.19 16.85 -2.35
C GLU A 503 -7.78 17.16 -1.80
N VAL A 504 -7.17 16.17 -1.15
CA VAL A 504 -5.85 16.31 -0.51
C VAL A 504 -4.82 15.58 -1.36
N ILE A 505 -4.00 16.36 -2.06
CA ILE A 505 -3.05 15.90 -3.07
C ILE A 505 -1.63 15.99 -2.48
N VAL A 506 -0.85 14.91 -2.52
CA VAL A 506 0.58 14.91 -2.16
C VAL A 506 1.38 14.46 -3.37
N GLU A 507 2.32 15.29 -3.83
CA GLU A 507 3.17 15.00 -4.99
C GLU A 507 2.34 14.50 -6.21
N GLY A 508 1.18 15.12 -6.45
CA GLY A 508 0.25 14.77 -7.54
C GLY A 508 -0.70 13.59 -7.29
N HIS A 509 -0.69 12.95 -6.11
CA HIS A 509 -1.54 11.80 -5.80
C HIS A 509 -2.64 12.18 -4.78
N VAL A 510 -3.90 11.85 -5.08
CA VAL A 510 -5.06 12.11 -4.20
C VAL A 510 -5.09 11.08 -3.08
N ILE A 511 -4.84 11.48 -1.83
CA ILE A 511 -4.88 10.58 -0.65
C ILE A 511 -6.32 10.46 -0.11
N GLY A 512 -7.18 11.44 -0.37
CA GLY A 512 -8.56 11.49 0.12
C GLY A 512 -9.15 12.89 0.05
N ARG A 513 -10.29 13.10 0.71
CA ARG A 513 -11.02 14.38 0.76
C ARG A 513 -11.25 14.86 2.19
N LEU A 514 -11.14 16.16 2.42
CA LEU A 514 -11.36 16.82 3.71
C LEU A 514 -12.72 17.52 3.72
N ASP A 515 -13.75 16.79 4.19
CA ASP A 515 -15.13 17.25 4.29
C ASP A 515 -15.32 17.94 5.65
N GLY A 516 -15.42 19.28 5.67
CA GLY A 516 -15.48 20.07 6.90
C GLY A 516 -14.23 19.87 7.77
N PHE A 517 -14.38 19.08 8.83
CA PHE A 517 -13.34 18.69 9.79
C PHE A 517 -13.06 17.18 9.86
N THR A 518 -13.56 16.40 8.89
CA THR A 518 -13.32 14.94 8.79
C THR A 518 -12.61 14.59 7.51
N PHE A 519 -11.54 13.80 7.61
CA PHE A 519 -10.76 13.35 6.47
C PHE A 519 -11.19 11.95 6.04
N ALA A 520 -11.83 11.85 4.88
CA ALA A 520 -12.15 10.58 4.23
C ALA A 520 -10.96 10.15 3.34
N PRO A 521 -10.17 9.13 3.72
CA PRO A 521 -9.12 8.59 2.83
C PRO A 521 -9.76 7.89 1.63
N ASP A 522 -9.12 7.97 0.47
CA ASP A 522 -9.49 7.12 -0.67
C ASP A 522 -9.08 5.66 -0.37
N ALA A 523 -9.92 4.73 -0.79
CA ALA A 523 -9.74 3.29 -0.59
C ALA A 523 -8.91 2.62 -1.71
N ALA A 524 -8.62 3.34 -2.81
CA ALA A 524 -7.96 2.78 -3.98
C ALA A 524 -6.51 2.30 -3.72
N GLU A 525 -5.72 3.03 -2.92
CA GLU A 525 -4.30 2.73 -2.69
C GLU A 525 -4.05 1.92 -1.40
N ALA A 526 -4.54 0.67 -1.35
CA ALA A 526 -4.33 -0.24 -0.23
C ALA A 526 -2.90 -0.85 -0.12
N GLY A 527 -1.86 -0.03 -0.33
CA GLY A 527 -0.45 -0.42 -0.28
C GLY A 527 0.20 -0.32 1.11
N SER A 528 1.46 -0.76 1.23
CA SER A 528 2.31 -0.48 2.40
C SER A 528 2.50 1.01 2.65
N ASP A 529 2.56 1.77 1.56
CA ASP A 529 3.09 3.13 1.51
C ASP A 529 2.01 4.17 1.90
N ALA A 530 0.74 3.77 1.83
CA ALA A 530 -0.41 4.54 2.32
C ALA A 530 -0.23 5.01 3.77
N LYS A 531 0.43 4.24 4.63
CA LYS A 531 0.72 4.65 6.01
C LYS A 531 1.77 5.76 6.10
N ALA A 532 2.76 5.78 5.20
CA ALA A 532 3.75 6.84 5.14
C ALA A 532 3.14 8.13 4.57
N LEU A 533 2.34 8.00 3.51
CA LEU A 533 1.59 9.11 2.91
C LEU A 533 0.56 9.71 3.87
N GLN A 534 -0.18 8.88 4.61
CA GLN A 534 -1.08 9.34 5.68
C GLN A 534 -0.32 10.08 6.80
N ALA A 535 0.87 9.61 7.21
CA ALA A 535 1.67 10.27 8.23
C ALA A 535 2.23 11.63 7.77
N ALA A 536 2.57 11.77 6.48
CA ALA A 536 2.92 13.06 5.89
C ALA A 536 1.71 14.01 5.85
N ALA A 537 0.57 13.54 5.33
CA ALA A 537 -0.67 14.31 5.24
C ALA A 537 -1.16 14.81 6.62
N GLN A 538 -0.99 14.01 7.68
CA GLN A 538 -1.39 14.38 9.06
C GLN A 538 -0.79 15.73 9.53
N GLN A 539 0.47 16.04 9.19
CA GLN A 539 1.10 17.29 9.62
C GLN A 539 0.54 18.53 8.89
N VAL A 540 0.15 18.37 7.63
CA VAL A 540 -0.44 19.46 6.83
C VAL A 540 -1.91 19.66 7.18
N LEU A 541 -2.66 18.56 7.32
CA LEU A 541 -4.09 18.58 7.62
C LEU A 541 -4.41 19.23 8.97
N ALA A 542 -3.51 19.15 9.97
CA ALA A 542 -3.69 19.88 11.23
C ALA A 542 -3.79 21.40 11.01
N ARG A 543 -2.89 21.98 10.19
CA ARG A 543 -2.84 23.43 9.92
C ARG A 543 -4.07 23.92 9.15
N GLU A 544 -4.55 23.15 8.16
CA GLU A 544 -5.77 23.48 7.43
C GLU A 544 -7.03 23.33 8.30
N ILE A 545 -7.07 22.34 9.21
CA ILE A 545 -8.19 22.18 10.16
C ILE A 545 -8.28 23.40 11.11
N ASP A 546 -7.16 23.89 11.63
CA ASP A 546 -7.13 25.11 12.44
C ASP A 546 -7.55 26.35 11.61
N ALA A 547 -7.04 26.50 10.39
CA ALA A 547 -7.42 27.60 9.50
C ALA A 547 -8.91 27.56 9.09
N ARG A 548 -9.51 26.37 8.97
CA ARG A 548 -10.97 26.19 8.77
C ARG A 548 -11.76 26.52 10.04
N ALA A 549 -11.25 26.16 11.21
CA ALA A 549 -11.89 26.44 12.50
C ALA A 549 -11.96 27.95 12.76
N GLU A 550 -10.90 28.70 12.46
CA GLU A 550 -10.87 30.16 12.53
C GLU A 550 -11.87 30.81 11.54
N LYS A 551 -11.86 30.38 10.26
CA LYS A 551 -12.80 30.85 9.24
C LYS A 551 -14.26 30.61 9.64
N LEU A 552 -14.58 29.44 10.19
CA LEU A 552 -15.93 29.11 10.68
C LEU A 552 -16.28 29.97 11.89
N GLY A 553 -15.35 30.13 12.85
CA GLY A 553 -15.53 31.00 14.02
C GLY A 553 -15.90 32.44 13.66
N ALA A 554 -15.33 32.97 12.57
CA ALA A 554 -15.61 34.31 12.05
C ALA A 554 -16.75 34.37 11.01
N ALA A 555 -17.33 33.24 10.58
CA ALA A 555 -18.32 33.21 9.50
C ALA A 555 -19.64 33.91 9.88
N PRO A 556 -20.31 34.62 8.95
CA PRO A 556 -21.63 35.23 9.17
C PRO A 556 -22.76 34.18 9.19
N ASP A 557 -23.90 34.54 9.81
CA ASP A 557 -25.04 33.63 10.04
C ASP A 557 -25.65 33.02 8.76
N GLU A 558 -25.44 33.66 7.61
CA GLU A 558 -25.98 33.25 6.29
C GLU A 558 -25.22 32.07 5.66
N GLN A 559 -23.99 31.79 6.10
CA GLN A 559 -23.19 30.65 5.58
C GLN A 559 -23.58 29.31 6.21
N PHE A 560 -24.46 29.31 7.21
CA PHE A 560 -24.88 28.13 7.96
C PHE A 560 -26.32 27.72 7.59
N VAL A 561 -26.52 26.43 7.33
CA VAL A 561 -27.83 25.84 6.99
C VAL A 561 -28.09 24.61 7.85
N LEU A 562 -29.26 24.56 8.48
CA LEU A 562 -29.75 23.37 9.19
C LEU A 562 -30.63 22.54 8.24
N THR A 563 -30.25 21.30 7.98
CA THR A 563 -31.01 20.36 7.13
C THR A 563 -32.05 19.57 7.92
N SER A 564 -33.03 18.97 7.23
CA SER A 564 -34.19 18.29 7.84
C SER A 564 -33.83 17.06 8.68
N ASP A 565 -32.64 16.50 8.49
CA ASP A 565 -32.07 15.40 9.28
C ASP A 565 -31.35 15.87 10.56
N GLY A 566 -31.33 17.17 10.88
CA GLY A 566 -30.67 17.72 12.06
C GLY A 566 -29.19 18.08 11.90
N THR A 567 -28.63 18.00 10.69
CA THR A 567 -27.23 18.35 10.41
C THR A 567 -27.07 19.84 10.11
N ILE A 568 -26.08 20.49 10.72
CA ILE A 568 -25.66 21.85 10.38
C ILE A 568 -24.54 21.77 9.33
N ARG A 569 -24.73 22.49 8.23
CA ARG A 569 -23.76 22.65 7.16
C ARG A 569 -23.21 24.07 7.12
N TRP A 570 -21.91 24.22 6.89
CA TRP A 570 -21.23 25.50 6.66
C TRP A 570 -20.66 25.49 5.24
N THR A 571 -21.08 26.43 4.38
CA THR A 571 -20.69 26.50 2.95
C THR A 571 -20.94 25.23 2.10
N GLY A 572 -21.68 24.26 2.64
CA GLY A 572 -21.98 22.95 2.02
C GLY A 572 -21.55 21.77 2.90
N ASP A 573 -20.42 21.89 3.59
CA ASP A 573 -19.81 20.83 4.40
C ASP A 573 -20.55 20.62 5.73
N ALA A 574 -20.70 19.35 6.15
CA ALA A 574 -21.34 19.01 7.42
C ALA A 574 -20.37 19.22 8.60
N VAL A 575 -20.70 20.14 9.51
CA VAL A 575 -19.80 20.57 10.60
C VAL A 575 -20.32 20.24 12.00
N ALA A 576 -21.63 20.04 12.16
CA ALA A 576 -22.22 19.59 13.42
C ALA A 576 -23.57 18.89 13.20
N LYS A 577 -24.07 18.19 14.21
CA LYS A 577 -25.43 17.66 14.27
C LYS A 577 -26.10 18.06 15.58
N LEU A 578 -27.41 18.31 15.52
CA LEU A 578 -28.25 18.41 16.71
C LEU A 578 -28.27 17.09 17.47
N VAL A 579 -28.49 17.20 18.78
CA VAL A 579 -28.65 16.07 19.70
C VAL A 579 -29.75 16.42 20.71
N ALA A 580 -30.55 15.41 21.07
CA ALA A 580 -31.57 15.47 22.12
C ALA A 580 -31.11 16.22 23.40
N ALA A 581 -32.00 17.04 23.93
CA ALA A 581 -31.83 17.76 25.18
C ALA A 581 -33.12 17.73 26.01
N ASP A 582 -32.98 18.00 27.31
CA ASP A 582 -34.08 17.95 28.28
C ASP A 582 -35.15 19.02 27.99
N ASP A 583 -34.73 20.20 27.50
CA ASP A 583 -35.61 21.24 26.93
C ASP A 583 -35.53 21.21 25.39
N ALA A 584 -36.69 21.23 24.73
CA ALA A 584 -36.79 21.25 23.27
C ALA A 584 -36.44 22.62 22.66
N LEU A 585 -36.48 23.72 23.42
CA LEU A 585 -36.05 25.04 22.97
C LEU A 585 -34.54 25.28 23.13
N HIS A 586 -33.83 24.42 23.86
CA HIS A 586 -32.38 24.50 24.10
C HIS A 586 -31.71 23.15 23.75
N PRO A 587 -31.72 22.74 22.47
CA PRO A 587 -31.04 21.53 22.00
C PRO A 587 -29.52 21.58 22.24
N ARG A 588 -28.86 20.41 22.23
CA ARG A 588 -27.40 20.31 22.29
C ARG A 588 -26.82 20.12 20.89
N LEU A 589 -25.57 20.54 20.70
CA LEU A 589 -24.80 20.29 19.49
C LEU A 589 -23.68 19.28 19.71
N ARG A 590 -23.42 18.49 18.66
CA ARG A 590 -22.22 17.66 18.54
C ARG A 590 -21.51 18.03 17.24
N ILE A 591 -20.31 18.58 17.35
CA ILE A 591 -19.41 18.83 16.21
C ILE A 591 -19.11 17.50 15.49
N ILE A 592 -19.10 17.55 14.17
CA ILE A 592 -18.64 16.47 13.28
C ILE A 592 -17.18 16.78 12.97
N SER A 593 -16.26 16.05 13.60
CA SER A 593 -14.83 16.16 13.37
C SER A 593 -14.11 14.86 13.73
N ASP A 594 -12.92 14.67 13.15
CA ASP A 594 -11.97 13.66 13.61
C ASP A 594 -11.39 14.03 14.99
N GLU A 595 -10.53 13.17 15.57
CA GLU A 595 -9.75 13.43 16.79
C GLU A 595 -8.78 14.62 16.68
N ARG A 596 -8.70 15.26 15.50
CA ARG A 596 -7.72 16.30 15.16
C ARG A 596 -8.16 17.70 15.62
N LEU A 597 -9.46 17.98 15.63
CA LEU A 597 -10.00 19.26 16.09
C LEU A 597 -10.05 19.29 17.64
N THR A 598 -9.06 19.94 18.24
CA THR A 598 -8.81 19.95 19.69
C THR A 598 -8.55 21.36 20.22
N GLY A 599 -8.47 21.53 21.54
CA GLY A 599 -8.12 22.79 22.19
C GLY A 599 -9.02 23.97 21.82
N ALA A 600 -8.43 25.16 21.76
CA ALA A 600 -9.13 26.43 21.53
C ALA A 600 -9.87 26.47 20.18
N SER A 601 -9.32 25.88 19.12
CA SER A 601 -9.93 25.80 17.79
C SER A 601 -11.32 25.14 17.83
N ARG A 602 -11.44 24.07 18.63
CA ARG A 602 -12.72 23.37 18.87
C ARG A 602 -13.70 24.23 19.67
N GLU A 603 -13.21 24.92 20.69
CA GLU A 603 -14.03 25.72 21.62
C GLU A 603 -14.59 26.99 20.94
N ALA A 604 -13.82 27.61 20.03
CA ALA A 604 -14.28 28.68 19.15
C ALA A 604 -15.39 28.21 18.20
N VAL A 605 -15.20 27.07 17.52
CA VAL A 605 -16.21 26.47 16.63
C VAL A 605 -17.50 26.14 17.40
N GLN A 606 -17.39 25.52 18.59
CA GLN A 606 -18.54 25.22 19.46
C GLN A 606 -19.32 26.49 19.82
N THR A 607 -18.62 27.51 20.34
CA THR A 607 -19.21 28.79 20.77
C THR A 607 -19.93 29.49 19.61
N ARG A 608 -19.34 29.48 18.41
CA ARG A 608 -19.94 30.11 17.22
C ARG A 608 -21.21 29.39 16.75
N LEU A 609 -21.21 28.05 16.78
CA LEU A 609 -22.34 27.23 16.36
C LEU A 609 -23.49 27.29 17.38
N ASP A 610 -23.21 27.28 18.68
CA ASP A 610 -24.22 27.46 19.73
C ASP A 610 -24.89 28.85 19.64
N LEU A 611 -24.09 29.90 19.38
CA LEU A 611 -24.60 31.25 19.15
C LEU A 611 -25.49 31.34 17.90
N TRP A 612 -25.07 30.71 16.80
CA TRP A 612 -25.88 30.65 15.58
C TRP A 612 -27.20 29.93 15.81
N LEU A 613 -27.15 28.75 16.42
CA LEU A 613 -28.31 27.91 16.65
C LEU A 613 -29.32 28.59 17.56
N LYS A 614 -28.87 29.23 18.63
CA LYS A 614 -29.73 30.04 19.51
C LYS A 614 -30.43 31.14 18.71
N THR A 615 -29.67 31.94 17.95
CA THR A 615 -30.22 33.04 17.13
C THR A 615 -31.22 32.52 16.10
N HIS A 616 -30.95 31.37 15.47
CA HIS A 616 -31.85 30.73 14.51
C HIS A 616 -33.16 30.26 15.16
N ILE A 617 -33.09 29.64 16.34
CA ILE A 617 -34.27 29.17 17.09
C ILE A 617 -35.09 30.36 17.62
N GLU A 618 -34.46 31.38 18.21
CA GLU A 618 -35.14 32.60 18.68
C GLU A 618 -35.79 33.36 17.50
N LYS A 619 -35.16 33.40 16.32
CA LYS A 619 -35.70 34.01 15.08
C LYS A 619 -36.95 33.32 14.53
N LEU A 620 -37.08 32.00 14.69
CA LEU A 620 -38.21 31.22 14.14
C LEU A 620 -39.29 30.85 15.18
N LEU A 621 -38.93 30.73 16.46
CA LEU A 621 -39.82 30.33 17.55
C LEU A 621 -39.95 31.40 18.66
N GLY A 622 -39.47 32.62 18.45
CA GLY A 622 -39.49 33.76 19.39
C GLY A 622 -40.74 33.91 20.28
N PRO A 623 -41.97 33.85 19.74
CA PRO A 623 -43.20 33.89 20.55
C PRO A 623 -43.30 32.83 21.68
N LEU A 624 -42.60 31.70 21.57
CA LEU A 624 -42.50 30.71 22.66
C LEU A 624 -41.55 31.17 23.77
N PHE A 625 -40.48 31.90 23.44
CA PHE A 625 -39.57 32.50 24.42
C PHE A 625 -40.17 33.72 25.10
N GLU A 626 -40.99 34.50 24.40
CA GLU A 626 -41.79 35.58 25.01
C GLU A 626 -42.82 35.00 25.99
N LEU A 627 -43.54 33.96 25.59
CA LEU A 627 -44.53 33.30 26.44
C LEU A 627 -43.89 32.56 27.63
N SER A 628 -42.71 31.95 27.48
CA SER A 628 -42.02 31.31 28.60
C SER A 628 -41.49 32.34 29.61
N LYS A 629 -41.05 33.51 29.16
CA LYS A 629 -40.61 34.65 30.00
C LYS A 629 -41.75 35.51 30.57
N ALA A 630 -43.02 35.22 30.25
CA ALA A 630 -44.18 36.00 30.70
C ALA A 630 -44.50 35.82 32.19
N GLU A 631 -44.06 36.77 33.02
CA GLU A 631 -44.34 36.83 34.47
C GLU A 631 -45.71 37.43 34.82
N ASP A 632 -46.37 38.14 33.89
CA ASP A 632 -47.73 38.67 34.05
C ASP A 632 -48.83 37.59 33.98
N LEU A 633 -48.48 36.37 33.55
CA LEU A 633 -49.35 35.21 33.53
C LEU A 633 -49.25 34.44 34.85
N GLN A 634 -50.39 34.29 35.54
CA GLN A 634 -50.48 33.57 36.83
C GLN A 634 -51.49 32.42 36.76
N GLY A 635 -51.41 31.50 37.74
CA GLY A 635 -52.36 30.39 37.91
C GLY A 635 -52.57 29.54 36.64
N ILE A 636 -53.83 29.31 36.28
CA ILE A 636 -54.22 28.49 35.12
C ILE A 636 -53.65 29.05 33.81
N ALA A 637 -53.53 30.37 33.66
CA ALA A 637 -52.96 30.99 32.47
C ALA A 637 -51.48 30.62 32.27
N ARG A 638 -50.70 30.60 33.37
CA ARG A 638 -49.29 30.16 33.36
C ARG A 638 -49.16 28.66 33.07
N GLY A 639 -50.08 27.85 33.58
CA GLY A 639 -50.15 26.41 33.28
C GLY A 639 -50.40 26.12 31.80
N ILE A 640 -51.39 26.79 31.19
CA ILE A 640 -51.66 26.68 29.75
C ILE A 640 -50.49 27.23 28.92
N ALA A 641 -49.85 28.32 29.36
CA ALA A 641 -48.66 28.86 28.71
C ALA A 641 -47.50 27.85 28.67
N PHE A 642 -47.21 27.20 29.81
CA PHE A 642 -46.20 26.14 29.90
C PHE A 642 -46.52 24.96 28.98
N GLN A 643 -47.74 24.43 29.03
CA GLN A 643 -48.17 23.34 28.15
C GLN A 643 -48.12 23.72 26.66
N LEU A 644 -48.38 24.99 26.31
CA LEU A 644 -48.31 25.46 24.92
C LEU A 644 -46.86 25.60 24.42
N VAL A 645 -45.91 25.96 25.30
CA VAL A 645 -44.47 25.96 25.02
C VAL A 645 -43.95 24.52 24.87
N GLU A 646 -44.29 23.61 25.79
CA GLU A 646 -43.98 22.18 25.69
C GLU A 646 -44.57 21.54 24.41
N ALA A 647 -45.77 21.99 24.02
CA ALA A 647 -46.42 21.61 22.77
C ALA A 647 -45.86 22.29 21.50
N LEU A 648 -44.75 23.04 21.61
CA LEU A 648 -44.10 23.80 20.53
C LEU A 648 -45.08 24.66 19.72
N GLY A 649 -46.03 25.28 20.41
CA GLY A 649 -46.99 26.25 19.88
C GLY A 649 -48.28 25.68 19.28
N VAL A 650 -48.55 24.37 19.38
CA VAL A 650 -49.80 23.74 18.90
C VAL A 650 -50.33 22.70 19.91
N LEU A 651 -51.37 23.09 20.66
CA LEU A 651 -51.98 22.29 21.72
C LEU A 651 -53.43 21.90 21.36
N GLU A 652 -53.77 20.62 21.47
CA GLU A 652 -55.16 20.15 21.25
C GLU A 652 -56.05 20.58 22.43
N ARG A 653 -57.11 21.35 22.15
CA ARG A 653 -58.03 21.89 23.18
C ARG A 653 -58.73 20.80 24.00
N SER A 654 -58.85 19.58 23.45
CA SER A 654 -59.37 18.41 24.13
C SER A 654 -58.45 17.85 25.23
N LYS A 655 -57.12 18.08 25.16
CA LYS A 655 -56.19 17.65 26.21
C LYS A 655 -56.30 18.51 27.49
N ILE A 656 -56.74 19.77 27.35
CA ILE A 656 -56.89 20.79 28.41
C ILE A 656 -58.34 21.25 28.62
N ALA A 657 -59.29 20.32 28.47
CA ALA A 657 -60.72 20.64 28.51
C ALA A 657 -61.20 21.12 29.91
N ALA A 658 -60.47 20.77 30.97
CA ALA A 658 -60.74 21.24 32.33
C ALA A 658 -60.24 22.68 32.52
N GLU A 659 -58.96 22.94 32.28
CA GLU A 659 -58.38 24.28 32.40
C GLU A 659 -59.13 25.29 31.51
N MET A 660 -59.52 24.90 30.30
CA MET A 660 -60.28 25.75 29.38
C MET A 660 -61.74 26.04 29.78
N LYS A 661 -62.29 25.29 30.73
CA LYS A 661 -63.59 25.59 31.33
C LYS A 661 -63.46 26.67 32.40
N ASP A 662 -62.43 26.56 33.23
CA ASP A 662 -62.26 27.37 34.43
C ASP A 662 -61.38 28.62 34.20
N LEU A 663 -60.69 28.71 33.05
CA LEU A 663 -59.94 29.89 32.59
C LEU A 663 -60.87 31.08 32.30
N ASP A 664 -60.70 32.18 33.02
CA ASP A 664 -61.48 33.42 32.94
C ASP A 664 -61.17 34.30 31.71
N GLN A 665 -61.99 35.31 31.46
CA GLN A 665 -61.85 36.19 30.29
C GLN A 665 -60.64 37.15 30.35
N PRO A 666 -60.29 37.78 31.47
CA PRO A 666 -58.99 38.47 31.64
C PRO A 666 -57.78 37.58 31.31
N SER A 667 -57.68 36.37 31.85
CA SER A 667 -56.59 35.43 31.51
C SER A 667 -56.54 35.08 30.02
N ARG A 668 -57.69 34.92 29.36
CA ARG A 668 -57.78 34.74 27.90
C ARG A 668 -57.37 35.99 27.12
N ALA A 669 -57.50 37.19 27.68
CA ALA A 669 -57.01 38.43 27.06
C ALA A 669 -55.48 38.53 27.18
N ALA A 670 -54.92 38.18 28.34
CA ALA A 670 -53.47 38.13 28.55
C ALA A 670 -52.79 37.13 27.61
N LEU A 671 -53.30 35.91 27.46
CA LEU A 671 -52.76 34.94 26.49
C LEU A 671 -52.88 35.42 25.02
N ARG A 672 -53.94 36.16 24.66
CA ARG A 672 -54.08 36.77 23.32
C ARG A 672 -53.08 37.91 23.06
N LYS A 673 -52.67 38.66 24.08
CA LYS A 673 -51.61 39.70 24.00
C LYS A 673 -50.28 39.09 23.52
N TYR A 674 -49.97 37.87 23.95
CA TYR A 674 -48.84 37.05 23.47
C TYR A 674 -49.12 36.33 22.13
N GLY A 675 -50.15 36.72 21.37
CA GLY A 675 -50.42 36.18 20.03
C GLY A 675 -51.11 34.81 19.97
N VAL A 676 -51.47 34.22 21.11
CA VAL A 676 -52.16 32.92 21.18
C VAL A 676 -53.61 33.03 20.68
N ARG A 677 -54.01 32.16 19.75
CA ARG A 677 -55.41 32.01 19.30
C ARG A 677 -56.07 30.78 19.91
N PHE A 678 -57.34 30.95 20.26
CA PHE A 678 -58.21 29.93 20.83
C PHE A 678 -59.23 29.48 19.78
N GLY A 679 -59.00 28.32 19.16
CA GLY A 679 -59.89 27.72 18.17
C GLY A 679 -61.02 26.88 18.78
N ALA A 680 -61.81 26.26 17.92
CA ALA A 680 -62.73 25.19 18.27
C ALA A 680 -61.98 23.92 18.70
N TYR A 681 -60.88 23.56 18.02
CA TYR A 681 -60.16 22.30 18.25
C TYR A 681 -58.75 22.47 18.84
N HIS A 682 -58.06 23.57 18.55
CA HIS A 682 -56.68 23.81 19.02
C HIS A 682 -56.51 25.17 19.69
N ILE A 683 -55.48 25.26 20.53
CA ILE A 683 -54.88 26.52 20.97
C ILE A 683 -53.50 26.60 20.31
N TYR A 684 -53.21 27.68 19.60
CA TYR A 684 -52.03 27.75 18.74
C TYR A 684 -51.57 29.19 18.47
N PHE A 685 -50.31 29.33 18.05
CA PHE A 685 -49.77 30.58 17.50
C PHE A 685 -49.90 30.61 15.98
N PRO A 686 -50.67 31.52 15.37
CA PRO A 686 -50.80 31.60 13.91
C PRO A 686 -49.49 31.93 13.21
N GLN A 687 -48.64 32.75 13.84
CA GLN A 687 -47.33 33.13 13.30
C GLN A 687 -46.38 31.93 13.17
N LEU A 688 -46.48 30.96 14.08
CA LEU A 688 -45.62 29.78 14.11
C LEU A 688 -46.06 28.68 13.14
N LEU A 689 -47.25 28.77 12.53
CA LEU A 689 -47.71 27.83 11.49
C LEU A 689 -47.02 28.03 10.12
N LYS A 690 -46.11 29.02 9.99
CA LYS A 690 -45.26 29.18 8.80
C LYS A 690 -44.35 27.96 8.62
N PRO A 691 -44.07 27.49 7.38
CA PRO A 691 -43.28 26.29 7.11
C PRO A 691 -41.97 26.18 7.90
N ALA A 692 -41.09 27.19 7.86
CA ALA A 692 -39.79 27.14 8.55
C ALA A 692 -39.91 26.90 10.07
N ALA A 693 -40.87 27.57 10.72
CA ALA A 693 -41.11 27.42 12.16
C ALA A 693 -41.76 26.06 12.52
N ARG A 694 -42.47 25.42 11.57
CA ARG A 694 -43.02 24.06 11.74
C ARG A 694 -42.00 22.97 11.46
N SER A 695 -41.16 23.12 10.44
CA SER A 695 -40.03 22.21 10.18
C SER A 695 -39.09 22.18 11.39
N LEU A 696 -38.62 23.35 11.86
CA LEU A 696 -37.77 23.45 13.05
C LEU A 696 -38.43 22.83 14.30
N ALA A 697 -39.69 23.17 14.59
CA ALA A 697 -40.40 22.58 15.72
C ALA A 697 -40.49 21.05 15.63
N SER A 698 -40.77 20.51 14.43
CA SER A 698 -40.87 19.06 14.24
C SER A 698 -39.54 18.33 14.38
N LEU A 699 -38.44 18.98 13.98
CA LEU A 699 -37.07 18.49 14.14
C LEU A 699 -36.65 18.46 15.63
N LEU A 700 -36.87 19.56 16.35
CA LEU A 700 -36.60 19.65 17.80
C LEU A 700 -37.43 18.63 18.61
N TRP A 701 -38.68 18.38 18.20
CA TRP A 701 -39.50 17.32 18.78
C TRP A 701 -38.99 15.92 18.45
N ALA A 702 -38.57 15.66 17.21
CA ALA A 702 -38.11 14.33 16.78
C ALA A 702 -36.81 13.91 17.49
N GLU A 703 -35.83 14.81 17.57
CA GLU A 703 -34.60 14.61 18.34
C GLU A 703 -34.92 14.24 19.81
N LYS A 704 -35.85 14.96 20.46
CA LYS A 704 -36.25 14.67 21.85
C LYS A 704 -37.00 13.33 22.02
N GLN A 705 -37.58 12.76 20.97
CA GLN A 705 -38.28 11.46 21.03
C GLN A 705 -37.36 10.26 20.77
N SER A 706 -36.18 10.45 20.17
CA SER A 706 -35.14 9.42 19.88
C SER A 706 -35.56 8.20 19.03
N ASN A 707 -36.84 8.06 18.69
CA ASN A 707 -37.43 6.92 17.99
C ASN A 707 -38.44 7.40 16.92
N VAL A 708 -37.97 8.31 16.06
CA VAL A 708 -38.73 8.88 14.94
C VAL A 708 -37.95 8.62 13.65
N ASP A 709 -38.63 8.11 12.62
CA ASP A 709 -38.03 7.97 11.29
C ASP A 709 -37.85 9.36 10.67
N MET A 710 -36.59 9.78 10.56
CA MET A 710 -36.22 11.09 10.02
C MET A 710 -36.41 11.21 8.50
N ALA A 711 -36.41 10.09 7.76
CA ALA A 711 -36.70 10.10 6.33
C ALA A 711 -38.21 10.28 6.09
N ALA A 712 -39.05 9.53 6.81
CA ALA A 712 -40.50 9.73 6.78
C ALA A 712 -40.88 11.15 7.25
N LEU A 713 -40.25 11.66 8.31
CA LEU A 713 -40.47 13.03 8.78
C LEU A 713 -40.06 14.07 7.75
N SER A 714 -38.88 13.93 7.11
CA SER A 714 -38.40 14.86 6.07
C SER A 714 -39.33 14.87 4.85
N ASN A 715 -39.86 13.71 4.44
CA ASN A 715 -40.85 13.62 3.36
C ASN A 715 -42.12 14.40 3.71
N VAL A 716 -42.64 14.27 4.93
CA VAL A 716 -43.85 14.98 5.35
C VAL A 716 -43.59 16.47 5.64
N GLN A 717 -42.38 16.86 6.08
CA GLN A 717 -41.95 18.27 6.13
C GLN A 717 -41.99 18.91 4.73
N HIS A 718 -41.55 18.21 3.68
CA HIS A 718 -41.60 18.70 2.30
C HIS A 718 -43.05 18.82 1.77
N LEU A 719 -43.93 17.86 2.11
CA LEU A 719 -45.36 17.99 1.81
C LEU A 719 -45.99 19.19 2.53
N ALA A 720 -45.63 19.42 3.81
CA ALA A 720 -46.12 20.52 4.62
C ALA A 720 -45.59 21.90 4.16
N SER A 721 -44.34 21.98 3.68
CA SER A 721 -43.74 23.22 3.19
C SER A 721 -44.30 23.67 1.84
N SER A 722 -44.78 22.73 1.01
CA SER A 722 -45.49 23.01 -0.25
C SER A 722 -46.86 23.70 -0.09
N GLY A 723 -47.22 24.16 1.12
CA GLY A 723 -48.39 25.02 1.37
C GLY A 723 -49.75 24.33 1.38
N ARG A 724 -49.80 23.01 1.14
CA ARG A 724 -51.01 22.18 1.05
C ARG A 724 -51.92 22.38 2.27
N THR A 725 -53.24 22.39 2.03
CA THR A 725 -54.26 22.51 3.09
C THR A 725 -54.57 21.16 3.74
N SER A 726 -54.50 20.07 2.97
CA SER A 726 -54.45 18.69 3.48
C SER A 726 -53.64 17.76 2.57
N PHE A 727 -53.18 16.63 3.11
CA PHE A 727 -52.50 15.55 2.37
C PHE A 727 -52.72 14.18 3.05
N PRO A 728 -52.50 13.04 2.36
CA PRO A 728 -52.66 11.71 2.95
C PRO A 728 -51.71 11.42 4.12
N VAL A 729 -52.16 10.62 5.08
CA VAL A 729 -51.39 10.26 6.29
C VAL A 729 -50.44 9.09 6.00
N ASP A 730 -49.15 9.31 6.21
CA ASP A 730 -48.18 8.23 6.35
C ASP A 730 -48.42 7.50 7.69
N LYS A 731 -48.57 6.17 7.60
CA LYS A 731 -48.85 5.26 8.72
C LYS A 731 -47.59 4.95 9.55
N GLN A 732 -46.40 5.33 9.08
CA GLN A 732 -45.13 5.21 9.81
C GLN A 732 -44.93 6.31 10.87
N LEU A 733 -45.59 7.46 10.74
CA LEU A 733 -45.43 8.59 11.66
C LEU A 733 -46.51 8.62 12.76
N ALA A 734 -46.08 8.89 14.00
CA ALA A 734 -46.97 9.08 15.14
C ALA A 734 -47.84 10.34 14.99
N ARG A 735 -49.08 10.30 15.52
CA ARG A 735 -50.05 11.42 15.45
C ARG A 735 -49.50 12.76 15.96
N ASP A 736 -48.66 12.74 17.00
CA ASP A 736 -48.08 13.97 17.56
C ASP A 736 -47.02 14.62 16.63
N ALA A 737 -46.44 13.89 15.66
CA ALA A 737 -45.55 14.48 14.64
C ALA A 737 -46.33 15.47 13.75
N TYR A 738 -47.51 15.06 13.28
CA TYR A 738 -48.42 15.92 12.50
C TYR A 738 -48.83 17.16 13.30
N ARG A 739 -49.15 17.00 14.59
CA ARG A 739 -49.49 18.12 15.50
C ARG A 739 -48.37 19.16 15.53
N VAL A 740 -47.12 18.73 15.73
CA VAL A 740 -45.97 19.64 15.81
C VAL A 740 -45.70 20.29 14.45
N LEU A 741 -45.92 19.59 13.33
CA LEU A 741 -45.91 20.15 11.97
C LEU A 741 -47.05 21.16 11.69
N GLY A 742 -48.02 21.33 12.59
CA GLY A 742 -49.15 22.25 12.42
C GLY A 742 -50.36 21.66 11.68
N TYR A 743 -50.48 20.33 11.65
CA TYR A 743 -51.58 19.58 11.04
C TYR A 743 -52.25 18.67 12.09
N ARG A 744 -53.52 18.32 11.89
CA ARG A 744 -54.21 17.29 12.68
C ARG A 744 -54.57 16.12 11.79
N GLN A 745 -54.32 14.91 12.29
CA GLN A 745 -54.77 13.67 11.67
C GLN A 745 -56.30 13.56 11.75
N CYS A 746 -56.95 13.47 10.59
CA CYS A 746 -58.39 13.44 10.39
C CYS A 746 -58.75 12.26 9.47
N GLY A 747 -58.79 11.05 10.04
CA GLY A 747 -58.89 9.82 9.26
C GLY A 747 -57.60 9.54 8.49
N GLU A 748 -57.71 9.27 7.20
CA GLU A 748 -56.57 9.01 6.30
C GLU A 748 -55.92 10.29 5.75
N ARG A 749 -56.38 11.50 6.15
CA ARG A 749 -55.77 12.79 5.77
C ARG A 749 -55.28 13.59 6.98
N ALA A 750 -54.14 14.26 6.83
CA ALA A 750 -53.68 15.31 7.72
C ALA A 750 -54.18 16.66 7.18
N VAL A 751 -54.82 17.49 8.01
CA VAL A 751 -55.39 18.81 7.63
C VAL A 751 -54.79 19.90 8.50
N ARG A 752 -54.41 21.03 7.90
CA ARG A 752 -53.69 22.10 8.61
C ARG A 752 -54.56 22.77 9.68
N VAL A 753 -53.96 23.15 10.82
CA VAL A 753 -54.71 23.64 12.00
C VAL A 753 -55.51 24.90 11.70
N ASP A 754 -54.93 25.90 11.04
CA ASP A 754 -55.61 27.14 10.63
C ASP A 754 -56.74 26.92 9.61
N ILE A 755 -56.69 25.81 8.86
CA ILE A 755 -57.72 25.40 7.91
C ILE A 755 -58.88 24.73 8.65
N LEU A 756 -58.59 23.86 9.63
CA LEU A 756 -59.60 23.23 10.47
C LEU A 756 -60.37 24.23 11.36
N GLU A 757 -59.69 25.23 11.92
CA GLU A 757 -60.39 26.26 12.70
C GLU A 757 -61.26 27.14 11.80
N ARG A 758 -60.79 27.51 10.59
CA ARG A 758 -61.60 28.23 9.59
C ARG A 758 -62.81 27.41 9.13
N LEU A 759 -62.67 26.10 8.95
CA LEU A 759 -63.79 25.19 8.67
C LEU A 759 -64.80 25.17 9.82
N ALA A 760 -64.32 25.13 11.08
CA ALA A 760 -65.19 25.21 12.25
C ALA A 760 -65.94 26.56 12.34
N ASP A 761 -65.30 27.65 11.93
CA ASP A 761 -65.90 28.99 11.90
C ASP A 761 -66.91 29.16 10.74
N LEU A 762 -66.83 28.36 9.66
CA LEU A 762 -67.90 28.24 8.65
C LEU A 762 -69.08 27.37 9.12
N ILE A 763 -68.81 26.26 9.82
CA ILE A 763 -69.83 25.32 10.28
C ILE A 763 -70.62 25.88 11.48
N ARG A 764 -69.99 26.65 12.38
CA ARG A 764 -70.63 27.15 13.61
C ARG A 764 -71.84 28.06 13.34
N PRO A 765 -71.81 29.06 12.42
CA PRO A 765 -73.00 29.83 12.05
C PRO A 765 -74.10 28.96 11.43
N ALA A 766 -73.76 28.01 10.55
CA ALA A 766 -74.73 27.13 9.89
C ALA A 766 -75.49 26.23 10.89
N LEU A 767 -74.85 25.83 12.00
CA LEU A 767 -75.48 25.10 13.10
C LEU A 767 -76.21 26.01 14.11
N ALA A 768 -75.76 27.25 14.28
CA ALA A 768 -76.38 28.22 15.18
C ALA A 768 -77.67 28.83 14.60
N TRP A 769 -77.76 28.94 13.28
CA TRP A 769 -78.91 29.52 12.57
C TRP A 769 -80.24 28.79 12.87
N ARG A 770 -81.32 29.55 12.96
CA ARG A 770 -82.71 29.09 13.02
C ARG A 770 -83.51 29.90 12.01
N GLU A 771 -84.66 29.39 11.58
CA GLU A 771 -85.58 30.14 10.70
C GLU A 771 -86.10 31.46 11.32
N THR A 772 -85.98 31.59 12.65
CA THR A 772 -86.29 32.79 13.43
C THR A 772 -85.07 33.66 13.77
N SER A 773 -83.87 33.32 13.27
CA SER A 773 -82.66 34.13 13.49
C SER A 773 -82.65 35.36 12.56
N PRO A 774 -82.40 36.58 13.08
CA PRO A 774 -82.23 37.76 12.23
C PRO A 774 -80.90 37.68 11.45
N GLY A 775 -80.96 37.97 10.14
CA GLY A 775 -79.82 37.95 9.22
C GLY A 775 -80.04 37.02 8.03
N GLU A 776 -79.17 37.12 7.03
CA GLU A 776 -79.18 36.25 5.86
C GLU A 776 -78.84 34.80 6.25
N LYS A 777 -79.40 33.81 5.53
CA LYS A 777 -79.20 32.39 5.82
C LYS A 777 -77.74 31.98 5.51
N PRO A 778 -76.95 31.52 6.49
CA PRO A 778 -75.56 31.10 6.23
C PRO A 778 -75.49 29.94 5.22
N ALA A 779 -74.52 30.01 4.31
CA ALA A 779 -74.32 28.99 3.29
C ALA A 779 -74.14 27.59 3.92
N GLY A 780 -75.00 26.64 3.52
CA GLY A 780 -75.03 25.28 4.07
C GLY A 780 -75.92 25.08 5.30
N ALA A 781 -76.57 26.11 5.86
CA ALA A 781 -77.50 25.93 6.98
C ALA A 781 -78.72 25.06 6.57
N PHE A 782 -79.05 24.04 7.38
CA PHE A 782 -80.21 23.16 7.13
C PHE A 782 -81.35 23.46 8.12
N ASP A 783 -81.49 22.69 9.20
CA ASP A 783 -82.57 22.75 10.20
C ASP A 783 -82.12 23.37 11.55
N GLY A 784 -80.92 23.94 11.60
CA GLY A 784 -80.27 24.41 12.84
C GLY A 784 -79.81 23.28 13.78
N ARG A 785 -79.88 22.02 13.34
CA ARG A 785 -79.32 20.85 14.04
C ARG A 785 -78.29 20.11 13.17
N GLY A 786 -78.31 20.34 11.86
CA GLY A 786 -77.27 19.98 10.91
C GLY A 786 -77.03 21.03 9.82
N PHE A 787 -76.05 20.76 8.97
CA PHE A 787 -75.63 21.57 7.83
C PHE A 787 -75.40 20.68 6.59
N VAL A 788 -75.40 21.27 5.40
CA VAL A 788 -75.04 20.60 4.13
C VAL A 788 -73.65 21.10 3.71
N VAL A 789 -72.86 20.21 3.11
CA VAL A 789 -71.51 20.53 2.62
C VAL A 789 -71.58 21.57 1.49
N THR A 790 -70.77 22.63 1.58
CA THR A 790 -70.67 23.66 0.53
C THR A 790 -69.34 23.59 -0.22
N GLN A 791 -69.30 24.11 -1.44
CA GLN A 791 -68.07 24.23 -2.23
C GLN A 791 -66.97 25.02 -1.51
N ALA A 792 -67.34 26.02 -0.70
CA ALA A 792 -66.40 26.77 0.13
C ALA A 792 -65.72 25.88 1.19
N MET A 793 -66.44 24.91 1.77
CA MET A 793 -65.88 24.00 2.77
C MET A 793 -64.89 22.98 2.16
N THR A 794 -65.24 22.40 1.01
CA THR A 794 -64.37 21.41 0.31
C THR A 794 -63.15 22.07 -0.34
N SER A 795 -63.32 23.25 -0.93
CA SER A 795 -62.22 24.05 -1.47
C SER A 795 -61.23 24.47 -0.37
N LEU A 796 -61.73 24.82 0.83
CA LEU A 796 -60.90 25.23 1.96
C LEU A 796 -59.99 24.10 2.47
N THR A 797 -60.47 22.85 2.52
CA THR A 797 -59.67 21.68 2.95
C THR A 797 -58.84 21.05 1.84
N GLY A 798 -59.08 21.41 0.57
CA GLY A 798 -58.47 20.75 -0.59
C GLY A 798 -58.90 19.29 -0.72
N SER A 799 -60.17 18.98 -0.41
CA SER A 799 -60.72 17.62 -0.45
C SER A 799 -62.23 17.62 -0.67
N ALA A 800 -62.73 16.59 -1.36
CA ALA A 800 -64.14 16.40 -1.68
C ALA A 800 -64.54 14.92 -1.55
N GLY A 801 -65.84 14.62 -1.62
CA GLY A 801 -66.34 13.24 -1.50
C GLY A 801 -65.98 12.57 -0.16
N GLU A 802 -65.62 11.29 -0.22
CA GLU A 802 -65.35 10.46 0.97
C GLU A 802 -64.17 10.99 1.81
N ASP A 803 -63.16 11.61 1.19
CA ASP A 803 -62.06 12.30 1.87
C ASP A 803 -62.54 13.45 2.77
N PHE A 804 -63.54 14.21 2.30
CA PHE A 804 -64.13 15.29 3.09
C PHE A 804 -65.08 14.75 4.17
N ALA A 805 -65.88 13.73 3.84
CA ALA A 805 -66.71 13.02 4.81
C ALA A 805 -65.86 12.35 5.91
N SER A 806 -64.64 11.90 5.60
CA SER A 806 -63.66 11.35 6.53
C SER A 806 -63.20 12.41 7.55
N ILE A 807 -62.86 13.61 7.06
CA ILE A 807 -62.51 14.75 7.91
C ILE A 807 -63.68 15.12 8.83
N LEU A 808 -64.90 15.26 8.32
CA LEU A 808 -66.07 15.59 9.15
C LEU A 808 -66.37 14.53 10.22
N ARG A 809 -66.25 13.23 9.89
CA ARG A 809 -66.35 12.14 10.88
C ARG A 809 -65.26 12.26 11.96
N ALA A 810 -64.02 12.53 11.59
CA ALA A 810 -62.90 12.70 12.53
C ALA A 810 -63.00 13.97 13.41
N LEU A 811 -63.77 14.98 12.97
CA LEU A 811 -64.13 16.16 13.75
C LEU A 811 -65.36 15.96 14.67
N GLY A 812 -66.01 14.79 14.60
CA GLY A 812 -67.14 14.41 15.46
C GLY A 812 -68.53 14.64 14.87
N TYR A 813 -68.65 14.91 13.57
CA TYR A 813 -69.94 15.01 12.88
C TYR A 813 -70.41 13.65 12.35
N ARG A 814 -71.73 13.49 12.20
CA ARG A 814 -72.38 12.32 11.59
C ARG A 814 -73.27 12.78 10.43
N MET A 815 -73.28 12.01 9.35
CA MET A 815 -74.14 12.22 8.20
C MET A 815 -75.47 11.47 8.38
N ASP A 816 -76.57 12.19 8.16
CA ASP A 816 -77.90 11.63 7.91
C ASP A 816 -78.24 11.87 6.42
N ARG A 817 -78.95 10.95 5.78
CA ARG A 817 -79.66 11.24 4.51
C ARG A 817 -81.07 11.74 4.83
N ARG A 818 -81.47 12.89 4.27
CA ARG A 818 -82.77 13.51 4.52
C ARG A 818 -83.35 14.13 3.24
N PRO A 819 -84.67 14.22 3.08
CA PRO A 819 -85.25 14.98 1.99
C PRO A 819 -84.87 16.47 2.10
N PRO A 820 -84.74 17.20 0.97
CA PRO A 820 -84.43 18.63 0.97
C PRO A 820 -85.53 19.45 1.63
N LEU A 821 -85.17 20.62 2.15
CA LEU A 821 -86.13 21.62 2.61
C LEU A 821 -86.88 22.20 1.40
N PRO A 822 -88.20 22.46 1.50
CA PRO A 822 -88.98 23.00 0.39
C PRO A 822 -88.48 24.40 0.00
N PRO A 823 -88.37 24.73 -1.30
CA PRO A 823 -87.99 26.06 -1.74
C PRO A 823 -89.08 27.08 -1.39
N LYS A 824 -88.68 28.27 -0.94
CA LYS A 824 -89.60 29.43 -0.91
C LYS A 824 -89.72 30.02 -2.33
N PRO A 825 -90.88 30.61 -2.68
CA PRO A 825 -91.04 31.27 -3.97
C PRO A 825 -90.02 32.40 -4.16
N VAL A 826 -89.56 32.58 -5.39
CA VAL A 826 -88.80 33.74 -5.84
C VAL A 826 -89.77 34.70 -6.51
N GLU A 827 -89.87 35.94 -6.02
CA GLU A 827 -90.60 36.99 -6.73
C GLU A 827 -89.76 37.45 -7.94
N ALA A 828 -90.41 37.63 -9.09
CA ALA A 828 -89.76 37.95 -10.35
C ALA A 828 -90.43 39.16 -11.02
N THR A 829 -89.60 40.07 -11.52
CA THR A 829 -89.97 41.21 -12.37
C THR A 829 -88.79 41.51 -13.31
N PRO A 830 -89.04 42.05 -14.51
CA PRO A 830 -89.05 41.17 -15.68
C PRO A 830 -87.94 41.46 -16.70
N ALA A 831 -87.88 40.63 -17.75
CA ALA A 831 -86.97 40.79 -18.88
C ALA A 831 -87.70 41.21 -20.16
N GLU A 832 -87.02 42.00 -20.99
CA GLU A 832 -87.34 42.31 -22.38
C GLU A 832 -86.01 42.43 -23.17
N THR A 833 -85.92 42.25 -24.49
CA THR A 833 -86.43 41.18 -25.38
C THR A 833 -85.47 41.13 -26.60
N SER A 834 -85.67 40.22 -27.56
CA SER A 834 -85.08 40.19 -28.91
C SER A 834 -83.60 39.78 -29.00
N GLU A 835 -83.12 39.21 -30.11
CA GLU A 835 -83.54 37.99 -30.84
C GLU A 835 -82.40 37.63 -31.81
N ALA A 836 -82.53 36.51 -32.54
CA ALA A 836 -81.46 35.93 -33.36
C ALA A 836 -81.10 36.72 -34.65
N VAL A 837 -79.92 36.43 -35.22
CA VAL A 837 -79.78 35.73 -36.53
C VAL A 837 -78.29 35.40 -36.80
N ALA A 838 -78.03 34.40 -37.64
CA ALA A 838 -76.67 33.93 -37.97
C ALA A 838 -76.01 34.69 -39.14
N GLY A 839 -74.67 34.66 -39.19
CA GLY A 839 -73.86 35.18 -40.31
C GLY A 839 -72.39 34.77 -40.18
N THR A 840 -71.69 34.58 -41.30
CA THR A 840 -70.32 34.03 -41.39
C THR A 840 -69.29 35.04 -41.89
N THR A 841 -68.02 34.62 -41.98
CA THR A 841 -66.84 35.25 -42.62
C THR A 841 -66.04 36.28 -41.81
N GLU A 842 -64.75 36.36 -42.15
CA GLU A 842 -63.68 37.12 -41.49
C GLU A 842 -63.42 38.46 -42.19
N ALA A 843 -62.89 39.47 -41.48
CA ALA A 843 -61.66 40.21 -41.85
C ALA A 843 -61.44 41.54 -41.07
N VAL A 844 -60.22 41.67 -40.53
CA VAL A 844 -59.34 42.87 -40.48
C VAL A 844 -59.94 44.29 -40.26
N ALA A 845 -59.71 44.78 -39.05
CA ALA A 845 -59.33 46.15 -38.59
C ALA A 845 -59.45 47.38 -39.53
N GLY A 846 -59.96 48.49 -38.96
CA GLY A 846 -59.90 49.84 -39.55
C GLY A 846 -60.32 50.97 -38.59
N THR A 847 -59.34 51.81 -38.24
CA THR A 847 -59.37 53.19 -37.68
C THR A 847 -60.38 54.15 -38.37
N THR A 848 -60.78 55.33 -37.85
CA THR A 848 -60.28 56.25 -36.79
C THR A 848 -61.34 57.33 -36.49
N GLU A 849 -61.31 58.01 -35.33
CA GLU A 849 -61.33 59.50 -35.24
C GLU A 849 -61.07 60.04 -33.81
N THR A 850 -60.82 61.35 -33.68
CA THR A 850 -60.44 62.11 -32.46
C THR A 850 -61.65 62.92 -31.90
N VAL A 851 -61.66 63.60 -30.72
CA VAL A 851 -60.89 64.80 -30.32
C VAL A 851 -61.02 65.11 -28.79
N ALA A 852 -59.88 65.45 -28.16
CA ALA A 852 -59.59 66.24 -26.93
C ALA A 852 -60.61 66.55 -25.80
N ALA A 853 -60.18 66.43 -24.52
CA ALA A 853 -59.78 67.56 -23.64
C ALA A 853 -59.53 67.15 -22.15
N GLU A 854 -58.59 67.85 -21.47
CA GLU A 854 -58.15 67.71 -20.04
C GLU A 854 -57.44 66.38 -19.65
N THR A 855 -56.47 66.18 -18.73
CA THR A 855 -55.74 66.93 -17.65
C THR A 855 -56.50 67.25 -16.33
N PRO A 856 -55.87 67.66 -15.19
CA PRO A 856 -54.44 67.87 -14.85
C PRO A 856 -53.91 66.92 -13.73
N PRO A 857 -52.85 67.26 -12.93
CA PRO A 857 -51.42 67.00 -13.19
C PRO A 857 -50.77 66.08 -12.10
N VAL A 858 -49.45 65.77 -12.01
CA VAL A 858 -48.20 66.37 -12.54
C VAL A 858 -47.16 65.25 -12.80
N GLU A 859 -46.43 65.32 -13.94
CA GLU A 859 -45.03 64.88 -14.25
C GLU A 859 -44.40 63.57 -13.68
N ALA A 860 -43.42 62.89 -14.31
CA ALA A 860 -42.81 62.85 -15.65
C ALA A 860 -41.69 61.76 -15.62
N THR A 861 -41.23 61.07 -16.69
CA THR A 861 -41.64 60.90 -18.10
C THR A 861 -40.86 59.70 -18.70
N SER A 862 -41.49 58.94 -19.61
CA SER A 862 -40.92 58.28 -20.83
C SER A 862 -39.69 57.33 -20.76
N ASP A 863 -39.36 56.56 -21.79
CA ASP A 863 -40.12 55.66 -22.70
C ASP A 863 -39.06 54.85 -23.52
N ALA A 864 -39.47 54.09 -24.55
CA ALA A 864 -38.58 53.28 -25.40
C ALA A 864 -38.25 53.88 -26.79
N ALA A 865 -37.26 53.24 -27.44
CA ALA A 865 -36.94 53.23 -28.88
C ALA A 865 -36.30 54.47 -29.57
N VAL A 866 -35.36 54.22 -30.50
CA VAL A 866 -35.44 54.47 -31.97
C VAL A 866 -34.06 54.16 -32.63
N ASP A 867 -34.04 53.95 -33.96
CA ASP A 867 -32.95 53.46 -34.81
C ASP A 867 -31.62 54.26 -34.90
N ALA A 868 -30.55 53.48 -35.15
CA ALA A 868 -29.48 53.54 -36.20
C ALA A 868 -29.33 54.77 -37.17
N PRO A 869 -28.30 54.86 -38.06
CA PRO A 869 -27.24 53.91 -38.43
C PRO A 869 -25.83 54.55 -38.64
N VAL A 870 -24.98 53.90 -39.46
CA VAL A 870 -23.72 54.37 -40.09
C VAL A 870 -22.43 54.34 -39.24
N GLY A 871 -21.32 53.98 -39.88
CA GLY A 871 -19.95 54.14 -39.36
C GLY A 871 -18.94 54.30 -40.49
N ALA A 872 -17.78 54.90 -40.19
CA ALA A 872 -16.62 55.01 -41.06
C ALA A 872 -15.32 55.29 -40.25
N THR A 873 -14.18 54.93 -40.83
CA THR A 873 -12.78 55.43 -40.62
C THR A 873 -12.51 56.31 -39.38
N ALA A 874 -11.66 55.96 -38.40
CA ALA A 874 -10.25 55.51 -38.45
C ALA A 874 -9.24 56.58 -38.92
N GLU A 875 -8.29 56.96 -38.04
CA GLU A 875 -6.96 57.47 -38.41
C GLU A 875 -5.94 57.23 -37.28
N VAL A 876 -4.63 57.32 -37.57
CA VAL A 876 -3.51 56.93 -36.68
C VAL A 876 -2.32 57.87 -36.88
N VAL A 877 -1.78 58.45 -35.79
CA VAL A 877 -0.43 59.03 -35.73
C VAL A 877 0.16 58.78 -34.33
N ALA A 878 1.48 58.67 -34.22
CA ALA A 878 2.23 58.51 -32.97
C ALA A 878 3.38 59.52 -32.90
N ASP A 879 3.97 59.74 -31.71
CA ASP A 879 5.34 60.29 -31.60
C ASP A 879 6.02 59.91 -30.26
N ALA A 880 7.33 60.15 -30.20
CA ALA A 880 8.23 60.09 -29.03
C ALA A 880 8.78 61.54 -28.78
N PRO A 881 10.01 61.85 -28.28
CA PRO A 881 11.08 61.06 -27.64
C PRO A 881 11.71 61.71 -26.36
N GLU A 882 12.87 61.20 -25.93
CA GLU A 882 13.93 61.84 -25.09
C GLU A 882 13.62 62.29 -23.62
N ALA A 883 14.59 62.62 -22.75
CA ALA A 883 15.90 62.02 -22.41
C ALA A 883 16.52 62.61 -21.10
N ALA A 884 17.29 61.80 -20.35
CA ALA A 884 18.41 62.10 -19.40
C ALA A 884 18.37 63.25 -18.35
N THR A 885 18.85 63.01 -17.11
CA THR A 885 20.08 63.65 -16.51
C THR A 885 20.43 63.26 -15.04
N ASP A 886 21.73 63.00 -14.81
CA ASP A 886 22.64 63.30 -13.66
C ASP A 886 22.30 63.20 -12.13
N GLN A 887 23.05 62.30 -11.44
CA GLN A 887 24.05 62.56 -10.35
C GLN A 887 23.63 63.15 -8.94
N PRO A 888 24.52 63.27 -7.90
CA PRO A 888 25.35 62.22 -7.24
C PRO A 888 25.59 62.34 -5.68
N VAL A 889 26.45 61.45 -5.14
CA VAL A 889 27.30 61.44 -3.89
C VAL A 889 26.80 61.31 -2.43
N SER A 890 27.56 60.46 -1.70
CA SER A 890 28.14 60.61 -0.33
C SER A 890 27.36 60.17 0.93
N GLY A 891 28.05 59.51 1.89
CA GLY A 891 27.51 59.27 3.25
C GLY A 891 28.01 58.08 4.11
N ASP A 892 29.31 57.77 4.20
CA ASP A 892 29.87 57.02 5.36
C ASP A 892 29.96 57.98 6.59
N PRO A 893 29.97 57.55 7.89
CA PRO A 893 30.77 56.44 8.43
C PRO A 893 30.16 55.57 9.58
N ALA A 894 30.86 54.50 9.96
CA ALA A 894 30.72 53.82 11.28
C ALA A 894 31.47 54.58 12.41
N PRO A 895 31.24 54.33 13.73
CA PRO A 895 31.85 53.16 14.43
C PRO A 895 31.17 52.64 15.74
N SER A 896 31.70 51.52 16.28
CA SER A 896 31.74 51.13 17.73
C SER A 896 30.44 50.82 18.52
N ALA A 897 30.44 50.04 19.63
CA ALA A 897 31.35 48.98 20.12
C ALA A 897 30.75 48.21 21.34
N ALA A 898 31.24 46.96 21.55
CA ALA A 898 31.34 46.19 22.81
C ALA A 898 30.11 45.85 23.68
N LEU A 899 29.90 44.54 23.95
CA LEU A 899 30.27 43.90 25.24
C LEU A 899 30.13 42.35 25.20
N LEU A 900 30.96 41.66 25.99
CA LEU A 900 31.03 40.20 26.26
C LEU A 900 30.76 39.96 27.77
N PRO A 901 30.46 38.74 28.31
CA PRO A 901 31.20 37.46 28.16
C PRO A 901 30.33 36.16 28.25
N ASP A 902 30.84 34.95 28.55
CA ASP A 902 31.92 34.10 27.95
C ASP A 902 32.11 32.79 28.78
N VAL A 903 32.09 31.60 28.13
CA VAL A 903 32.58 30.25 28.52
C VAL A 903 32.13 29.24 27.43
N GLY A 904 32.86 28.21 26.96
CA GLY A 904 34.05 27.47 27.47
C GLY A 904 33.61 26.07 27.97
N PHE A 905 34.02 24.89 27.48
CA PHE A 905 35.26 24.31 26.93
C PHE A 905 34.91 23.04 26.07
N ALA A 906 35.79 22.27 25.41
CA ALA A 906 37.05 22.47 24.66
C ALA A 906 37.50 21.10 24.08
N GLU A 907 38.32 21.07 23.02
CA GLU A 907 38.95 19.87 22.45
C GLU A 907 40.47 20.10 22.29
N VAL A 908 41.29 19.03 22.23
CA VAL A 908 42.76 19.13 22.36
C VAL A 908 43.51 18.38 21.24
N VAL A 909 44.41 19.09 20.56
CA VAL A 909 45.41 18.53 19.63
C VAL A 909 46.76 19.25 19.87
N PRO A 910 47.90 18.54 20.01
CA PRO A 910 49.24 19.14 20.07
C PRO A 910 49.86 19.33 18.66
N SER A 911 50.88 20.18 18.57
CA SER A 911 51.46 20.70 17.32
C SER A 911 53.00 20.55 17.28
N GLU A 912 53.63 21.23 16.31
CA GLU A 912 55.06 21.60 16.18
C GLU A 912 56.03 20.56 15.57
N ALA A 913 57.03 20.94 14.74
CA ALA A 913 57.38 22.27 14.19
C ALA A 913 58.13 22.19 12.83
N THR A 914 58.23 23.33 12.15
CA THR A 914 59.07 23.59 10.95
C THR A 914 60.21 24.57 11.27
N PRO A 915 61.17 24.76 10.35
CA PRO A 915 61.81 26.08 10.21
C PRO A 915 62.09 26.54 8.76
N VAL A 916 61.83 27.85 8.52
CA VAL A 916 62.64 28.86 7.76
C VAL A 916 63.18 28.48 6.34
N VAL A 917 62.79 29.04 5.17
CA VAL A 917 62.58 30.44 4.65
C VAL A 917 63.84 31.07 3.99
N VAL A 918 63.63 31.89 2.92
CA VAL A 918 64.52 32.74 2.04
C VAL A 918 64.34 32.35 0.56
N GLU A 919 63.52 33.03 -0.27
CA GLU A 919 63.77 34.26 -1.10
C GLU A 919 64.55 34.01 -2.42
N THR A 920 64.32 34.65 -3.60
CA THR A 920 63.47 35.80 -4.06
C THR A 920 63.10 35.72 -5.57
N LYS A 921 61.99 36.40 -5.98
CA LYS A 921 61.59 37.13 -7.26
C LYS A 921 62.27 36.88 -8.66
N PRO A 922 61.72 37.37 -9.82
CA PRO A 922 60.40 37.96 -10.15
C PRO A 922 59.72 37.55 -11.51
N GLU A 923 58.56 38.16 -11.77
CA GLU A 923 57.85 38.59 -13.02
C GLU A 923 58.60 38.65 -14.39
N PRO A 924 57.92 38.69 -15.58
CA PRO A 924 56.64 39.41 -15.84
C PRO A 924 55.58 38.76 -16.78
N GLU A 925 54.53 39.55 -17.06
CA GLU A 925 53.32 39.28 -17.87
C GLU A 925 53.50 39.50 -19.39
N ALA A 926 52.59 38.96 -20.21
CA ALA A 926 52.09 39.59 -21.46
C ALA A 926 50.88 38.82 -22.07
N GLU A 927 49.99 39.55 -22.77
CA GLU A 927 48.84 39.03 -23.53
C GLU A 927 49.19 38.62 -24.97
N VAL A 928 48.36 37.80 -25.64
CA VAL A 928 47.69 38.16 -26.93
C VAL A 928 46.39 37.34 -27.05
N ALA A 929 45.35 37.90 -27.68
CA ALA A 929 44.11 37.20 -28.06
C ALA A 929 43.88 37.23 -29.59
N ALA A 930 43.21 36.21 -30.15
CA ALA A 930 42.53 36.26 -31.46
C ALA A 930 41.58 35.06 -31.67
N ALA A 931 40.54 35.26 -32.48
CA ALA A 931 39.64 34.20 -32.98
C ALA A 931 40.09 33.69 -34.37
N PRO A 932 39.30 32.80 -35.00
CA PRO A 932 38.75 33.15 -36.32
C PRO A 932 37.22 33.05 -36.40
N ALA A 933 36.65 33.60 -37.47
CA ALA A 933 35.20 33.73 -37.70
C ALA A 933 34.65 32.77 -38.76
N ALA A 934 33.33 32.77 -38.95
CA ALA A 934 32.59 31.99 -39.96
C ALA A 934 32.46 32.72 -41.31
N VAL A 935 31.84 32.08 -42.33
CA VAL A 935 30.81 32.63 -43.27
C VAL A 935 30.44 31.63 -44.38
N ALA A 936 29.13 31.46 -44.62
CA ALA A 936 28.41 31.01 -45.85
C ALA A 936 28.68 29.64 -46.55
N GLU A 937 27.84 29.12 -47.46
CA GLU A 937 26.35 29.11 -47.65
C GLU A 937 25.96 28.26 -48.90
N GLU A 938 25.16 27.19 -48.73
CA GLU A 938 24.27 26.50 -49.73
C GLU A 938 24.74 26.17 -51.18
N PRO A 939 23.90 25.55 -52.08
CA PRO A 939 22.76 24.64 -51.89
C PRO A 939 22.86 23.30 -52.68
N THR A 940 21.98 22.33 -52.42
CA THR A 940 21.27 21.54 -53.46
C THR A 940 20.12 20.75 -52.85
N ALA A 941 19.09 20.41 -53.65
CA ALA A 941 17.85 19.81 -53.16
C ALA A 941 17.27 18.77 -54.12
N GLU A 942 16.49 17.82 -53.59
CA GLU A 942 15.38 17.19 -54.31
C GLU A 942 14.29 16.75 -53.31
N ALA A 943 13.04 16.60 -53.77
CA ALA A 943 11.86 16.33 -52.95
C ALA A 943 11.15 15.04 -53.45
N PRO A 944 9.98 14.61 -52.91
CA PRO A 944 8.72 15.31 -53.20
C PRO A 944 7.63 15.33 -52.10
N ALA A 945 6.74 16.33 -52.24
CA ALA A 945 5.29 16.32 -51.98
C ALA A 945 4.70 15.88 -50.63
N ALA A 946 3.63 16.60 -50.24
CA ALA A 946 2.68 16.24 -49.19
C ALA A 946 1.26 16.20 -49.79
N GLU A 947 0.35 15.46 -49.15
CA GLU A 947 -1.08 15.50 -49.41
C GLU A 947 -1.85 15.39 -48.08
N ALA A 948 -3.09 15.90 -48.01
CA ALA A 948 -3.82 16.08 -46.76
C ALA A 948 -5.31 15.73 -46.86
N ALA A 949 -5.78 14.91 -45.92
CA ALA A 949 -7.18 14.54 -45.65
C ALA A 949 -7.24 14.04 -44.19
N SER A 950 -7.83 14.77 -43.24
CA SER A 950 -9.27 14.84 -42.89
C SER A 950 -9.78 13.62 -42.11
N GLU A 951 -10.51 13.87 -41.02
CA GLU A 951 -11.13 12.85 -40.14
C GLU A 951 -12.18 11.98 -40.88
N PRO A 952 -12.54 10.82 -40.31
CA PRO A 952 -13.86 10.76 -39.69
C PRO A 952 -13.95 9.93 -38.40
N ALA A 953 -15.03 10.17 -37.63
CA ALA A 953 -15.43 9.35 -36.48
C ALA A 953 -16.29 8.12 -36.90
N PRO A 954 -16.30 7.03 -36.12
CA PRO A 954 -17.18 5.89 -36.36
C PRO A 954 -18.53 5.99 -35.63
N ALA A 955 -19.62 5.70 -36.34
CA ALA A 955 -20.91 5.30 -35.78
C ALA A 955 -21.15 3.80 -36.02
N ALA A 956 -22.14 3.21 -35.34
CA ALA A 956 -22.36 1.76 -35.36
C ALA A 956 -23.38 1.30 -36.42
N GLU A 957 -23.21 0.09 -36.93
CA GLU A 957 -24.30 -0.86 -37.19
C GLU A 957 -23.77 -2.32 -37.27
N ALA A 958 -24.65 -3.33 -37.41
CA ALA A 958 -24.31 -4.72 -37.08
C ALA A 958 -24.99 -5.80 -37.94
N THR A 959 -24.27 -6.91 -38.16
CA THR A 959 -24.75 -8.28 -38.46
C THR A 959 -23.61 -9.24 -38.06
N ALA A 960 -23.74 -10.32 -37.26
CA ALA A 960 -24.74 -11.39 -37.10
C ALA A 960 -24.37 -12.69 -37.86
N GLU A 961 -24.08 -13.78 -37.12
CA GLU A 961 -24.63 -15.13 -37.37
C GLU A 961 -24.31 -16.11 -36.20
N THR A 962 -24.97 -17.27 -36.21
CA THR A 962 -25.11 -18.24 -35.08
C THR A 962 -24.63 -19.65 -35.52
N PRO A 963 -24.62 -20.71 -34.66
CA PRO A 963 -25.83 -21.55 -34.50
C PRO A 963 -26.00 -22.33 -33.16
N SER A 964 -27.27 -22.71 -32.88
CA SER A 964 -27.79 -23.98 -32.30
C SER A 964 -27.27 -24.59 -30.98
N GLU A 965 -28.00 -25.40 -30.20
CA GLU A 965 -29.44 -25.73 -29.95
C GLU A 965 -29.44 -26.60 -28.64
N THR A 966 -30.50 -26.94 -27.88
CA THR A 966 -31.91 -27.35 -28.11
C THR A 966 -32.75 -26.95 -26.87
N ALA A 967 -33.98 -26.43 -26.98
CA ALA A 967 -35.28 -27.13 -27.07
C ALA A 967 -35.72 -27.89 -25.80
N THR A 968 -37.00 -27.91 -25.38
CA THR A 968 -38.26 -27.29 -25.89
C THR A 968 -38.84 -26.28 -24.83
N GLU A 969 -40.06 -25.71 -24.85
CA GLU A 969 -41.34 -25.99 -25.57
C GLU A 969 -42.22 -24.73 -25.76
N ALA A 970 -43.50 -24.90 -26.10
CA ALA A 970 -44.49 -23.84 -26.44
C ALA A 970 -45.41 -23.47 -25.23
N ALA A 971 -46.38 -22.55 -25.28
CA ALA A 971 -47.04 -21.82 -26.38
C ALA A 971 -47.50 -20.42 -25.87
N ALA A 972 -47.60 -19.32 -26.65
CA ALA A 972 -48.48 -18.99 -27.81
C ALA A 972 -49.88 -18.46 -27.39
N GLU A 973 -50.48 -17.42 -28.00
CA GLU A 973 -50.01 -16.55 -29.11
C GLU A 973 -50.77 -15.20 -29.25
N THR A 974 -50.11 -14.24 -29.92
CA THR A 974 -50.58 -13.10 -30.77
C THR A 974 -51.86 -12.27 -30.51
N ALA A 975 -51.93 -11.12 -31.19
CA ALA A 975 -53.01 -10.12 -31.14
C ALA A 975 -53.88 -10.10 -32.42
N GLY A 976 -55.06 -9.49 -32.32
CA GLY A 976 -55.99 -9.23 -33.43
C GLY A 976 -57.22 -8.45 -32.93
N ALA A 977 -57.93 -7.75 -33.82
CA ALA A 977 -59.02 -6.85 -33.45
C ALA A 977 -60.25 -6.95 -34.37
N GLU A 978 -61.35 -6.31 -33.93
CA GLU A 978 -62.55 -5.92 -34.68
C GLU A 978 -63.76 -6.90 -34.71
N ALA A 979 -64.95 -6.32 -34.99
CA ALA A 979 -66.30 -6.89 -35.18
C ALA A 979 -67.13 -7.35 -33.96
N ALA A 980 -68.05 -6.47 -33.53
CA ALA A 980 -69.53 -6.60 -33.52
C ALA A 980 -70.20 -7.99 -33.23
N PRO A 981 -71.34 -8.05 -32.48
CA PRO A 981 -72.62 -7.50 -32.98
C PRO A 981 -73.55 -6.86 -31.92
N ALA A 982 -74.76 -6.47 -32.34
CA ALA A 982 -75.82 -5.93 -31.48
C ALA A 982 -77.19 -6.58 -31.75
N GLU A 983 -77.89 -6.92 -30.67
CA GLU A 983 -79.31 -7.32 -30.56
C GLU A 983 -79.78 -6.97 -29.13
N ALA A 984 -81.05 -6.75 -28.79
CA ALA A 984 -82.22 -6.32 -29.55
C ALA A 984 -83.22 -5.70 -28.54
N ALA A 985 -84.25 -4.99 -29.00
CA ALA A 985 -85.14 -4.22 -28.11
C ALA A 985 -86.17 -5.09 -27.35
N SER A 986 -86.45 -4.70 -26.11
CA SER A 986 -87.75 -4.94 -25.45
C SER A 986 -88.09 -3.73 -24.56
N ALA A 987 -89.38 -3.45 -24.37
CA ALA A 987 -89.84 -2.25 -23.68
C ALA A 987 -90.93 -2.59 -22.63
N THR A 988 -90.76 -2.11 -21.41
CA THR A 988 -91.77 -2.21 -20.34
C THR A 988 -91.62 -1.11 -19.29
N ALA A 989 -92.76 -0.48 -18.97
CA ALA A 989 -93.12 0.21 -17.72
C ALA A 989 -92.27 1.41 -17.22
N GLU A 990 -92.97 2.52 -17.00
CA GLU A 990 -92.53 3.60 -16.11
C GLU A 990 -92.49 3.12 -14.64
N THR A 991 -91.67 3.76 -13.81
CA THR A 991 -91.70 3.63 -12.34
C THR A 991 -91.26 4.98 -11.76
N PRO A 992 -91.94 5.54 -10.73
CA PRO A 992 -91.78 6.94 -10.35
C PRO A 992 -90.42 7.25 -9.70
N ALA A 993 -89.96 8.49 -9.87
CA ALA A 993 -88.68 8.96 -9.35
C ALA A 993 -88.61 8.93 -7.81
N GLU A 994 -87.52 8.36 -7.28
CA GLU A 994 -87.19 8.49 -5.86
C GLU A 994 -86.84 9.94 -5.49
N PRO A 995 -87.21 10.43 -4.29
CA PRO A 995 -86.86 11.76 -3.85
C PRO A 995 -85.35 11.88 -3.62
N GLN A 996 -84.70 12.85 -4.28
CA GLN A 996 -83.27 13.13 -4.11
C GLN A 996 -82.95 13.47 -2.64
N LEU A 997 -82.36 12.52 -1.90
CA LEU A 997 -81.95 12.72 -0.51
C LEU A 997 -80.64 13.52 -0.44
N VAL A 998 -80.64 14.57 0.37
CA VAL A 998 -79.46 15.41 0.66
C VAL A 998 -78.72 14.86 1.89
N GLU A 999 -77.40 14.90 1.84
CA GLU A 999 -76.54 14.49 2.97
C GLU A 999 -76.40 15.66 3.98
N VAL A 1000 -77.01 15.50 5.16
CA VAL A 1000 -77.08 16.49 6.23
C VAL A 1000 -76.19 16.06 7.39
N TRP A 1001 -75.22 16.89 7.73
CA TRP A 1001 -74.21 16.64 8.76
C TRP A 1001 -74.57 17.29 10.08
N ARG A 1002 -74.61 16.51 11.17
CA ARG A 1002 -74.95 16.98 12.53
C ARG A 1002 -73.88 16.62 13.56
N PRO A 1003 -73.71 17.40 14.65
CA PRO A 1003 -72.81 17.02 15.75
C PRO A 1003 -73.18 15.67 16.38
N GLY A 1004 -72.19 14.81 16.60
CA GLY A 1004 -72.36 13.51 17.24
C GLY A 1004 -72.57 13.61 18.75
N GLY A 1005 -73.78 13.89 19.19
CA GLY A 1005 -74.15 13.85 20.62
C GLY A 1005 -73.99 12.44 21.23
N ARG A 1006 -73.70 12.39 22.54
CA ARG A 1006 -73.89 11.16 23.33
C ARG A 1006 -75.37 10.81 23.35
N SER A 1007 -75.72 9.62 22.89
CA SER A 1007 -77.01 9.00 23.18
C SER A 1007 -76.94 8.33 24.55
N ASP A 1008 -77.47 9.01 25.56
CA ASP A 1008 -78.15 8.30 26.65
C ASP A 1008 -79.35 7.49 26.07
N GLU A 1009 -79.99 6.69 26.91
CA GLU A 1009 -81.06 5.74 26.55
C GLU A 1009 -80.64 4.54 25.67
N ARG A 1010 -80.04 3.52 26.31
CA ARG A 1010 -80.77 2.28 26.64
C ARG A 1010 -79.99 1.40 27.62
N ARG A 1011 -80.59 1.14 28.78
CA ARG A 1011 -80.11 0.11 29.73
C ARG A 1011 -80.50 -1.30 29.24
N PRO A 1012 -79.80 -2.35 29.68
CA PRO A 1012 -79.87 -3.68 29.05
C PRO A 1012 -81.06 -4.50 29.52
N HIS A 1013 -81.41 -5.53 28.73
CA HIS A 1013 -82.31 -6.61 29.18
C HIS A 1013 -81.62 -7.97 29.14
N HIS A 1014 -81.79 -8.74 30.21
CA HIS A 1014 -81.17 -10.05 30.41
C HIS A 1014 -81.92 -11.19 29.71
N ARG A 1015 -81.15 -12.19 29.24
CA ARG A 1015 -81.32 -13.62 29.54
C ARG A 1015 -79.95 -14.31 29.31
N GLY A 1016 -79.52 -15.29 30.09
CA GLY A 1016 -80.10 -15.85 31.33
C GLY A 1016 -79.60 -17.28 31.56
N HIS A 1017 -79.47 -17.68 32.84
CA HIS A 1017 -79.00 -18.99 33.32
C HIS A 1017 -77.50 -19.34 33.13
N ASP A 1018 -76.82 -19.97 34.10
CA ASP A 1018 -77.09 -20.03 35.55
C ASP A 1018 -75.86 -20.53 36.35
N ARG A 1019 -75.80 -20.20 37.66
CA ARG A 1019 -75.04 -20.90 38.75
C ARG A 1019 -73.50 -21.06 38.61
N ASN A 1020 -72.69 -21.05 39.69
CA ASN A 1020 -72.83 -20.50 41.04
C ASN A 1020 -71.41 -20.35 41.69
N ARG A 1021 -71.31 -19.59 42.79
CA ARG A 1021 -70.19 -19.40 43.77
C ARG A 1021 -69.05 -20.46 43.71
N GLY A 1022 -67.76 -20.08 43.71
CA GLY A 1022 -67.00 -19.49 44.85
C GLY A 1022 -66.12 -20.58 45.53
N ARG A 1023 -65.09 -20.34 46.36
CA ARG A 1023 -64.49 -19.12 46.96
C ARG A 1023 -63.10 -19.47 47.60
N HIS A 1024 -62.14 -18.53 47.62
CA HIS A 1024 -60.94 -18.39 48.50
C HIS A 1024 -59.95 -19.54 48.86
N GLN A 1025 -58.65 -19.18 48.82
CA GLN A 1025 -57.57 -19.37 49.83
C GLN A 1025 -57.18 -20.77 50.37
N GLY A 1026 -55.88 -21.12 50.22
CA GLY A 1026 -54.98 -21.08 51.39
C GLY A 1026 -54.25 -22.35 51.91
N LYS A 1027 -53.05 -22.65 51.37
CA LYS A 1027 -51.97 -23.47 52.00
C LYS A 1027 -52.36 -24.96 52.33
N PRO A 1028 -51.54 -25.75 53.07
CA PRO A 1028 -50.29 -26.39 52.58
C PRO A 1028 -50.17 -27.91 52.91
N ALA A 1029 -48.99 -28.50 52.67
CA ALA A 1029 -48.47 -29.79 53.20
C ALA A 1029 -49.15 -31.09 52.68
N GLU A 1030 -48.47 -31.94 51.90
CA GLU A 1030 -47.55 -33.05 52.28
C GLU A 1030 -48.25 -34.40 52.59
N GLY A 1031 -47.85 -35.49 51.92
CA GLY A 1031 -48.26 -36.85 52.26
C GLY A 1031 -48.21 -37.91 51.12
N ALA A 1032 -47.44 -38.99 51.34
CA ALA A 1032 -47.59 -40.37 50.82
C ALA A 1032 -47.80 -40.68 49.30
N GLN A 1033 -46.69 -41.07 48.64
CA GLN A 1033 -46.42 -42.38 47.99
C GLN A 1033 -47.49 -43.16 47.16
N ALA A 1034 -47.06 -43.57 45.94
CA ALA A 1034 -47.29 -44.87 45.25
C ALA A 1034 -48.72 -45.30 44.81
N ALA A 1035 -48.94 -46.12 43.76
CA ALA A 1035 -48.17 -46.52 42.56
C ALA A 1035 -49.11 -47.21 41.52
N GLU A 1036 -48.60 -47.54 40.31
CA GLU A 1036 -49.29 -48.30 39.21
C GLU A 1036 -50.49 -47.57 38.54
N GLY A 1037 -50.88 -47.73 37.26
CA GLY A 1037 -50.38 -48.52 36.12
C GLY A 1037 -51.49 -49.40 35.51
N GLY A 1038 -51.92 -49.34 34.23
CA GLY A 1038 -51.63 -48.49 33.06
C GLY A 1038 -52.61 -48.82 31.89
N GLY A 1039 -52.52 -48.17 30.72
CA GLY A 1039 -53.37 -48.48 29.54
C GLY A 1039 -53.49 -47.35 28.49
N GLU A 1040 -53.81 -47.67 27.23
CA GLU A 1040 -53.71 -46.78 26.04
C GLU A 1040 -55.08 -46.28 25.50
N GLY A 1041 -55.12 -45.20 24.68
CA GLY A 1041 -56.41 -44.71 24.13
C GLY A 1041 -56.51 -43.38 23.33
N ASP A 1042 -55.44 -42.87 22.71
CA ASP A 1042 -55.35 -41.87 21.61
C ASP A 1042 -56.15 -40.52 21.57
N SER A 1043 -55.46 -39.47 21.07
CA SER A 1043 -55.98 -38.28 20.34
C SER A 1043 -56.69 -37.09 21.04
N LYS A 1044 -55.97 -36.25 21.80
CA LYS A 1044 -56.10 -34.76 21.71
C LYS A 1044 -55.09 -33.91 22.53
N ARG A 1045 -54.84 -32.70 22.00
CA ARG A 1045 -54.25 -31.47 22.60
C ARG A 1045 -52.72 -31.32 22.78
N GLU A 1046 -52.27 -30.12 22.40
CA GLU A 1046 -51.29 -29.23 23.06
C GLU A 1046 -50.02 -29.85 23.68
N HIS A 1047 -48.86 -29.62 23.06
CA HIS A 1047 -47.56 -30.00 23.60
C HIS A 1047 -47.20 -29.25 24.90
N HIS A 1048 -47.23 -29.99 26.02
CA HIS A 1048 -46.67 -29.60 27.31
C HIS A 1048 -45.17 -29.92 27.45
N ARG A 1049 -44.57 -29.57 28.59
CA ARG A 1049 -43.12 -29.62 28.91
C ARG A 1049 -42.61 -31.00 29.39
N ARG A 1050 -41.27 -31.14 29.44
CA ARG A 1050 -40.41 -32.11 30.21
C ARG A 1050 -40.22 -33.51 29.57
N PRO A 1051 -39.27 -34.39 30.04
CA PRO A 1051 -38.25 -34.26 31.11
C PRO A 1051 -36.79 -34.69 30.70
N ARG A 1052 -35.91 -34.90 31.71
CA ARG A 1052 -34.63 -35.66 31.67
C ARG A 1052 -34.90 -37.19 31.56
N ARG A 1053 -33.97 -38.17 31.43
CA ARG A 1053 -32.50 -38.25 31.67
C ARG A 1053 -31.85 -39.55 31.09
N HIS A 1054 -30.54 -39.52 30.77
CA HIS A 1054 -29.50 -40.60 30.75
C HIS A 1054 -29.79 -42.03 30.22
N GLN A 1055 -28.98 -42.45 29.23
CA GLN A 1055 -27.91 -43.48 29.32
C GLN A 1055 -26.96 -43.29 28.10
N ASP A 1056 -25.73 -43.82 28.01
CA ASP A 1056 -24.58 -43.85 28.93
C ASP A 1056 -23.40 -44.49 28.19
N PHE A 1057 -22.18 -43.92 28.23
CA PHE A 1057 -20.92 -44.69 28.30
C PHE A 1057 -19.68 -43.77 28.47
N ARG A 1058 -18.96 -43.96 29.59
CA ARG A 1058 -17.48 -43.85 29.83
C ARG A 1058 -16.65 -42.72 29.17
N THR A 1059 -15.67 -42.06 29.84
CA THR A 1059 -15.31 -41.80 31.25
C THR A 1059 -14.11 -40.81 31.24
N PRO A 1060 -13.86 -40.03 32.30
CA PRO A 1060 -12.75 -40.39 33.20
C PRO A 1060 -13.04 -40.16 34.70
N ARG A 1061 -12.13 -40.66 35.56
CA ARG A 1061 -12.03 -40.37 37.01
C ARG A 1061 -10.62 -39.86 37.32
N PRO A 1062 -10.44 -39.08 38.40
CA PRO A 1062 -9.78 -39.66 39.57
C PRO A 1062 -10.70 -39.68 40.81
N GLY A 1063 -10.22 -40.21 41.94
CA GLY A 1063 -10.95 -40.29 43.21
C GLY A 1063 -10.07 -40.01 44.43
N ALA A 1064 -10.70 -39.57 45.52
CA ALA A 1064 -10.10 -39.36 46.85
C ALA A 1064 -10.14 -40.64 47.71
N PRO A 1065 -9.58 -40.63 48.94
CA PRO A 1065 -10.33 -40.24 50.16
C PRO A 1065 -9.66 -39.05 50.91
N ALA A 1066 -10.27 -38.26 51.81
CA ALA A 1066 -11.12 -38.52 53.00
C ALA A 1066 -10.34 -39.21 54.16
N ASP A 1067 -10.49 -38.94 55.47
CA ASP A 1067 -11.29 -38.00 56.30
C ASP A 1067 -10.71 -38.12 57.77
N PRO A 1068 -11.29 -37.60 58.88
CA PRO A 1068 -12.06 -36.37 59.16
C PRO A 1068 -11.64 -35.62 60.48
N ALA A 1069 -12.41 -34.57 60.83
CA ALA A 1069 -12.95 -34.26 62.19
C ALA A 1069 -12.35 -33.17 63.13
N ALA A 1070 -13.31 -32.55 63.85
CA ALA A 1070 -13.26 -31.88 65.17
C ALA A 1070 -12.89 -30.37 65.31
N THR A 1071 -13.82 -29.66 65.98
CA THR A 1071 -13.84 -28.29 66.56
C THR A 1071 -13.18 -28.27 67.98
N PRO A 1072 -13.05 -27.15 68.76
CA PRO A 1072 -13.81 -25.87 68.71
C PRO A 1072 -13.13 -24.52 69.15
N THR A 1073 -13.96 -23.47 69.17
CA THR A 1073 -13.98 -22.25 70.05
C THR A 1073 -13.04 -21.02 69.89
N GLU A 1074 -13.70 -19.87 69.62
CA GLU A 1074 -13.56 -18.50 70.20
C GLU A 1074 -12.36 -17.55 69.92
N GLY A 1075 -12.65 -16.23 70.02
CA GLY A 1075 -11.69 -15.09 70.05
C GLY A 1075 -11.28 -14.51 68.68
N ALA A 1076 -11.99 -13.59 68.00
CA ALA A 1076 -12.57 -12.28 68.35
C ALA A 1076 -11.61 -11.05 68.30
N GLN A 1077 -11.77 -10.24 67.23
CA GLN A 1077 -11.52 -8.78 67.12
C GLN A 1077 -10.07 -8.25 67.04
N ALA A 1078 -9.79 -7.04 66.49
CA ALA A 1078 -10.39 -6.22 65.42
C ALA A 1078 -9.52 -4.95 65.16
N ARG A 1079 -9.81 -4.19 64.08
CA ARG A 1079 -9.35 -2.80 63.78
C ARG A 1079 -7.86 -2.63 63.37
N ASP A 1080 -7.46 -1.61 62.59
CA ASP A 1080 -8.25 -0.70 61.73
C ASP A 1080 -7.48 -0.19 60.49
N ASN A 1081 -8.29 0.22 59.51
CA ASN A 1081 -8.11 1.14 58.38
C ASN A 1081 -6.82 1.98 58.15
N ARG A 1082 -6.50 2.12 56.84
CA ARG A 1082 -6.26 3.37 56.05
C ARG A 1082 -4.87 4.00 55.84
N ASP A 1083 -4.70 4.43 54.58
CA ASP A 1083 -4.09 5.68 54.06
C ASP A 1083 -2.62 5.99 54.41
N ASP A 1084 -1.82 6.76 53.65
CA ASP A 1084 -1.78 7.20 52.22
C ASP A 1084 -0.38 7.84 52.02
N LYS A 1085 0.08 8.05 50.77
CA LYS A 1085 1.34 8.73 50.37
C LYS A 1085 2.63 7.92 50.67
N GLY A 1086 3.77 8.20 50.03
CA GLY A 1086 3.96 9.00 48.82
C GLY A 1086 5.34 9.66 48.70
N GLN A 1087 6.08 9.29 47.65
CA GLN A 1087 7.21 10.01 47.02
C GLN A 1087 8.56 10.22 47.76
N ARG A 1088 9.64 10.00 46.98
CA ARG A 1088 10.95 10.71 46.97
C ARG A 1088 11.94 10.39 48.13
N ARG A 1089 13.20 10.05 47.81
CA ARG A 1089 14.45 10.88 47.72
C ARG A 1089 14.95 11.37 49.11
N GLU A 1090 16.24 11.55 49.39
CA GLU A 1090 17.50 11.48 48.62
C GLU A 1090 18.58 10.81 49.52
N ARG A 1091 19.48 9.96 49.01
CA ARG A 1091 20.88 10.29 48.62
C ARG A 1091 21.59 11.25 49.59
N PHE A 1092 22.62 10.79 50.33
CA PHE A 1092 23.97 11.43 50.35
C PHE A 1092 25.07 10.52 50.94
N GLU A 1093 26.30 11.02 50.88
CA GLU A 1093 27.66 10.52 51.23
C GLU A 1093 27.86 9.62 52.47
N GLY A 1094 29.01 8.94 52.67
CA GLY A 1094 30.22 8.81 51.82
C GLY A 1094 31.54 8.66 52.63
N LYS A 1095 32.61 8.19 51.97
CA LYS A 1095 33.98 7.89 52.51
C LYS A 1095 34.05 6.68 53.49
N GLY A 1096 35.08 5.83 53.48
CA GLY A 1096 36.13 5.64 52.46
C GLY A 1096 37.35 4.81 52.94
N ARG A 1097 38.06 4.22 51.95
CA ARG A 1097 39.47 3.74 51.95
C ARG A 1097 39.91 2.50 52.74
N ASP A 1098 40.66 1.66 52.00
CA ASP A 1098 41.77 0.75 52.32
C ASP A 1098 41.51 -0.41 53.33
N ARG A 1099 42.01 -1.65 53.17
CA ARG A 1099 43.26 -2.14 52.53
C ARG A 1099 43.13 -3.58 51.99
N ASP A 1100 44.00 -3.93 51.04
CA ASP A 1100 44.31 -5.33 50.67
C ASP A 1100 45.16 -6.06 51.72
N ASN A 1101 45.05 -7.40 51.77
CA ASN A 1101 46.22 -8.28 51.88
C ASN A 1101 45.87 -9.74 51.51
N GLU A 1102 46.73 -10.40 50.72
CA GLU A 1102 46.70 -11.86 50.54
C GLU A 1102 47.44 -12.58 51.67
N ARG A 1103 47.12 -13.87 51.91
CA ARG A 1103 48.15 -14.95 52.03
C ARG A 1103 47.55 -16.36 52.09
N ARG A 1104 48.26 -17.31 51.48
CA ARG A 1104 47.97 -18.75 51.42
C ARG A 1104 48.28 -19.46 52.75
N ARG A 1105 47.68 -20.65 52.97
CA ARG A 1105 48.35 -21.84 53.52
C ARG A 1105 47.56 -23.14 53.31
N ASP A 1106 48.22 -24.26 53.60
CA ASP A 1106 48.01 -25.55 52.91
C ASP A 1106 47.49 -26.69 53.80
N ASN A 1107 47.18 -27.82 53.13
CA ASN A 1107 47.28 -29.22 53.59
C ASN A 1107 46.27 -29.84 54.59
N LYS A 1108 45.42 -30.72 54.02
CA LYS A 1108 45.53 -32.19 54.17
C LYS A 1108 45.41 -32.82 55.57
N PHE A 1109 44.30 -33.54 55.79
CA PHE A 1109 44.26 -34.82 56.53
C PHE A 1109 43.12 -35.71 55.99
N GLY A 1110 43.09 -37.01 56.33
CA GLY A 1110 42.09 -37.97 55.83
C GLY A 1110 41.62 -38.99 56.89
N GLY A 1111 40.63 -39.82 56.54
CA GLY A 1111 40.02 -40.86 57.38
C GLY A 1111 39.54 -42.05 56.54
N ASP A 1112 39.30 -43.21 57.16
CA ASP A 1112 39.40 -44.53 56.49
C ASP A 1112 38.42 -45.59 57.07
N ARG A 1113 38.07 -46.63 56.26
CA ARG A 1113 37.32 -47.89 56.58
C ARG A 1113 35.79 -47.76 56.79
N LYS A 1114 34.95 -48.82 56.72
CA LYS A 1114 35.20 -50.29 56.68
C LYS A 1114 34.03 -51.12 56.08
N GLY A 1115 34.35 -52.18 55.32
CA GLY A 1115 33.56 -53.42 55.16
C GLY A 1115 32.25 -53.38 54.35
N GLU A 1116 31.57 -54.49 54.02
CA GLU A 1116 31.88 -55.93 53.76
C GLU A 1116 30.60 -56.50 53.06
N ARG A 1117 30.54 -57.54 52.20
CA ARG A 1117 31.51 -58.52 51.64
C ARG A 1117 30.92 -59.16 50.34
N GLY A 1118 31.68 -59.93 49.56
CA GLY A 1118 31.16 -60.75 48.45
C GLY A 1118 32.20 -61.54 47.65
N ASP A 1119 31.77 -62.56 46.88
CA ASP A 1119 32.57 -63.37 45.93
C ASP A 1119 31.68 -64.16 44.94
N ARG A 1120 32.20 -64.47 43.74
CA ARG A 1120 32.11 -65.79 43.08
C ARG A 1120 33.06 -65.91 41.87
N ASP A 1121 34.27 -66.40 42.15
CA ASP A 1121 35.03 -67.43 41.43
C ASP A 1121 35.29 -67.40 39.89
N ARG A 1122 36.59 -67.44 39.54
CA ARG A 1122 37.28 -68.11 38.40
C ARG A 1122 36.94 -67.81 36.92
N GLY A 1123 38.00 -67.46 36.17
CA GLY A 1123 38.12 -67.69 34.73
C GLY A 1123 39.46 -67.22 34.13
N SER A 1124 40.42 -68.12 33.92
CA SER A 1124 41.70 -67.81 33.25
C SER A 1124 42.02 -68.81 32.15
N ARG A 1125 42.46 -68.32 30.98
CA ARG A 1125 43.45 -68.97 30.12
C ARG A 1125 43.97 -68.03 29.03
N ASP A 1126 45.28 -68.07 28.85
CA ASP A 1126 46.04 -67.53 27.71
C ASP A 1126 46.39 -68.69 26.75
N PHE A 1127 46.49 -68.41 25.44
CA PHE A 1127 47.19 -69.23 24.44
C PHE A 1127 47.19 -68.55 23.06
N GLY A 1128 48.32 -68.54 22.36
CA GLY A 1128 48.32 -68.48 20.87
C GLY A 1128 49.29 -67.51 20.18
N LYS A 1129 50.60 -67.75 20.28
CA LYS A 1129 51.63 -67.10 19.43
C LYS A 1129 51.31 -67.18 17.93
N GLY A 1130 51.69 -66.16 17.15
CA GLY A 1130 51.92 -66.33 15.71
C GLY A 1130 52.05 -65.03 14.93
N GLY A 1131 53.27 -64.62 14.60
CA GLY A 1131 53.52 -63.52 13.66
C GLY A 1131 54.61 -63.89 12.66
N ARG A 1132 54.55 -63.32 11.44
CA ARG A 1132 55.67 -63.25 10.48
C ARG A 1132 55.39 -62.23 9.37
N ASP A 1133 56.49 -61.64 8.87
CA ASP A 1133 56.83 -61.32 7.48
C ASP A 1133 55.71 -61.05 6.45
N LYS A 1134 55.80 -60.15 5.45
CA LYS A 1134 56.71 -59.08 4.99
C LYS A 1134 56.26 -58.80 3.53
N ARG A 1135 56.35 -57.54 3.09
CA ARG A 1135 56.74 -57.09 1.71
C ARG A 1135 55.90 -57.43 0.46
N GLU A 1136 56.02 -56.48 -0.49
CA GLU A 1136 56.03 -56.62 -1.96
C GLU A 1136 54.76 -57.14 -2.67
N GLY A 1137 54.23 -56.37 -3.63
CA GLY A 1137 53.04 -56.78 -4.40
C GLY A 1137 52.25 -55.69 -5.13
N GLY A 1138 52.91 -54.76 -5.83
CA GLY A 1138 52.30 -54.15 -7.03
C GLY A 1138 52.77 -54.89 -8.29
N PRO A 1139 52.36 -54.49 -9.51
CA PRO A 1139 51.49 -53.36 -9.88
C PRO A 1139 50.43 -53.75 -10.95
N SER A 1140 49.96 -52.75 -11.73
CA SER A 1140 49.32 -52.87 -13.05
C SER A 1140 47.83 -53.29 -13.12
N HIS A 1141 47.10 -53.07 -14.22
CA HIS A 1141 46.85 -51.88 -15.06
C HIS A 1141 45.91 -52.30 -16.22
N ARG A 1142 45.17 -51.35 -16.82
CA ARG A 1142 44.38 -51.49 -18.07
C ARG A 1142 43.09 -52.36 -17.95
N PRO A 1143 42.17 -52.29 -18.93
CA PRO A 1143 41.52 -51.06 -19.35
C PRO A 1143 39.99 -51.22 -19.50
N TYR A 1144 39.22 -50.13 -19.37
CA TYR A 1144 37.81 -50.14 -19.81
C TYR A 1144 37.71 -49.67 -21.26
N ALA A 1145 37.12 -50.47 -22.13
CA ALA A 1145 36.87 -50.16 -23.54
C ALA A 1145 35.42 -50.50 -23.90
N SER A 1146 34.77 -49.55 -24.59
CA SER A 1146 33.58 -49.70 -25.45
C SER A 1146 32.53 -50.75 -25.06
N SER A 1147 31.35 -50.30 -24.63
CA SER A 1147 30.12 -51.08 -24.78
C SER A 1147 28.91 -50.19 -25.11
N ALA A 1148 28.11 -50.68 -26.05
CA ALA A 1148 26.76 -50.23 -26.39
C ALA A 1148 26.00 -51.47 -26.92
N PRO A 1149 24.69 -51.40 -27.10
CA PRO A 1149 23.71 -51.21 -26.03
C PRO A 1149 22.86 -52.50 -25.85
N ARG A 1150 22.16 -52.64 -24.71
CA ARG A 1150 21.08 -53.62 -24.55
C ARG A 1150 19.95 -53.09 -23.69
N GLU A 1151 18.76 -53.10 -24.25
CA GLU A 1151 17.49 -52.91 -23.53
C GLU A 1151 17.11 -54.18 -22.75
N ARG A 1152 16.33 -54.00 -21.68
CA ARG A 1152 15.12 -54.80 -21.41
C ARG A 1152 14.38 -54.26 -20.20
N ASP A 1153 13.13 -53.86 -20.41
CA ASP A 1153 12.23 -53.43 -19.35
C ASP A 1153 11.86 -54.54 -18.37
N ARG A 1154 11.37 -54.12 -17.20
CA ARG A 1154 10.56 -54.94 -16.28
C ARG A 1154 9.18 -54.30 -16.14
N PRO A 1155 8.09 -55.08 -16.17
CA PRO A 1155 6.75 -54.54 -15.97
C PRO A 1155 6.56 -53.97 -14.57
N ILE A 1156 5.72 -52.94 -14.45
CA ILE A 1156 5.43 -52.23 -13.21
C ILE A 1156 4.40 -53.02 -12.38
N ASP A 1157 4.55 -53.01 -11.06
CA ASP A 1157 3.62 -53.63 -10.10
C ASP A 1157 2.21 -53.00 -10.19
N PRO A 1158 1.14 -53.78 -10.47
CA PRO A 1158 -0.22 -53.26 -10.63
C PRO A 1158 -0.84 -52.69 -9.34
N ASN A 1159 -0.29 -52.99 -8.15
CA ASN A 1159 -0.72 -52.39 -6.88
C ASN A 1159 0.05 -51.11 -6.53
N SER A 1160 1.00 -50.68 -7.36
CA SER A 1160 1.74 -49.42 -7.18
C SER A 1160 0.80 -48.20 -7.28
N PRO A 1161 0.91 -47.18 -6.39
CA PRO A 1161 0.19 -45.91 -6.53
C PRO A 1161 0.40 -45.24 -7.90
N PHE A 1162 1.56 -45.47 -8.53
CA PHE A 1162 1.90 -44.93 -9.84
C PHE A 1162 1.13 -45.60 -10.99
N ALA A 1163 0.64 -46.83 -10.84
CA ALA A 1163 -0.17 -47.50 -11.87
C ALA A 1163 -1.51 -46.77 -12.09
N LYS A 1164 -2.13 -46.26 -11.01
CA LYS A 1164 -3.35 -45.44 -11.10
C LYS A 1164 -3.10 -44.07 -11.76
N LEU A 1165 -1.93 -43.48 -11.56
CA LEU A 1165 -1.53 -42.25 -12.24
C LEU A 1165 -1.23 -42.47 -13.73
N ALA A 1166 -0.68 -43.63 -14.10
CA ALA A 1166 -0.50 -44.00 -15.51
C ALA A 1166 -1.86 -44.14 -16.23
N ALA A 1167 -2.80 -44.89 -15.65
CA ALA A 1167 -4.15 -45.04 -16.20
C ALA A 1167 -4.89 -43.69 -16.31
N LEU A 1168 -4.75 -42.79 -15.32
CA LEU A 1168 -5.35 -41.45 -15.37
C LEU A 1168 -4.73 -40.59 -16.47
N LYS A 1169 -3.41 -40.70 -16.70
CA LYS A 1169 -2.71 -40.00 -17.79
C LYS A 1169 -3.16 -40.50 -19.17
N GLU A 1170 -3.43 -41.79 -19.31
CA GLU A 1170 -3.92 -42.41 -20.54
C GLU A 1170 -5.38 -41.99 -20.84
N GLN A 1171 -6.25 -41.96 -19.81
CA GLN A 1171 -7.61 -41.40 -19.92
C GLN A 1171 -7.64 -39.89 -20.24
N LEU A 1172 -6.60 -39.14 -19.89
CA LEU A 1172 -6.45 -37.72 -20.25
C LEU A 1172 -5.82 -37.51 -21.64
N ALA A 1173 -5.14 -38.51 -22.19
CA ALA A 1173 -4.62 -38.49 -23.55
C ALA A 1173 -5.73 -38.79 -24.58
N GLY A 1174 -6.51 -39.86 -24.35
CA GLY A 1174 -7.65 -40.26 -25.19
C GLY A 1174 -8.89 -39.35 -25.09
N ARG A 1175 -8.70 -38.06 -24.79
CA ARG A 1175 -9.75 -37.04 -24.67
C ARG A 1175 -9.32 -35.72 -25.33
N LYS A 1176 -8.41 -35.82 -26.29
CA LYS A 1176 -7.79 -34.70 -27.03
C LYS A 1176 -7.61 -34.98 -28.52
N GLU A 1177 -8.34 -35.97 -29.02
CA GLU A 1177 -8.75 -36.15 -30.42
C GLU A 1177 -10.25 -35.85 -30.50
#